data_AF-A0A166STY6-F1
#
_entry.id   AF-A0A166STY6-F1
#
_cell.length_a   1.000
_cell.length_b   1.000
_cell.length_c   1.000
_cell.angle_alpha   90.00
_cell.angle_beta   90.00
_cell.angle_gamma   90.00
#
_symmetry.space_group_name_H-M   'P 1'
#
loop_
_entity.id
_entity.type
_entity.pdbx_description
1 polymer ?
#
loop_
_entity_poly.entity_id
_entity_poly.type
_entity_poly.pdbx_seq_one_letter_code
_entity_poly.pdbx_strand_id
1 'polypeptide(L)'
;MSGPADRVVIDPDALHRMITKMGDLRQAVRAQQRLLADHVGSVPLAVDTPARLRAVDAWADREVPRLHRRLVLAEAADPWAGGQGRAVFLPVAPDAYETSEQASAAGRALADRLLRPDPGGRDRIAEVLAILDGRVTDPDLVAGFYDRLGPTDLARLLHRLFEPAGPAAQPRAVEVLGRGLAVYSRLRDLTGSWLRAFNRQGRPDRVETTLLGPLLGHGRFAPKLLGLLGDLFLGTADTSLRDVGLQVGPRGDRRGSTWPPGPAHQDYGAALLRAIAADPRLAPTFAARHLPRILGASQLLGDGLPAGLRPGGDAWSARLEGPRADLVAAAGGAAARAAAPAAAQDFVTRLVNLVSGAGGESGGGGGRVSPHMSAAYGQVLHAWRDDLYAAVTTPLPPGGPAPAASASAAASASAEDGSDVPGLGLDAGRWAALLRASLRGGSSAPLLAADAVTFAADLEQRAWAATRGYNRADTGHYPASPRALAYHQSNEVAAFFGTALTATAEAELNAYAAALAAHQRRTAVLLDILAETAKSIDGTSLVRTLTNLARGLTVEIVEARVRQAVSTLPTEGSRAILADLRAGLRRYPGWQSRYRASVADLWRRRDSDPPRPVRVTADDGSIRVYTGDPRSDGFITGPRDDFLGPGDEPIAVEAMSLQQRSAYARWLASPAIVANNDRLSSALGGLPADVAPGWGPGWAQPPAAEDPAPR
;
A
#
# COMPACT_ATOMS: atom_id res chain seq x y z
N MET A 1 14.20 30.94 0.30
CA MET A 1 13.99 29.93 1.35
C MET A 1 14.28 30.61 2.69
N SER A 2 13.28 30.73 3.57
CA SER A 2 13.48 31.31 4.91
C SER A 2 14.45 30.44 5.73
N GLY A 3 15.35 31.08 6.47
CA GLY A 3 16.38 30.39 7.24
C GLY A 3 15.83 29.64 8.46
N PRO A 4 16.65 28.80 9.13
CA PRO A 4 16.27 28.08 10.34
C PRO A 4 15.88 28.99 11.54
N ALA A 5 16.14 30.29 11.47
CA ALA A 5 15.79 31.27 12.51
C ALA A 5 14.31 31.71 12.52
N ASP A 6 13.52 31.36 11.49
CA ASP A 6 12.15 31.87 11.31
C ASP A 6 11.05 30.85 11.70
N ARG A 7 11.35 29.88 12.57
CA ARG A 7 10.38 28.84 12.96
C ARG A 7 10.27 28.68 14.48
N VAL A 8 9.04 28.67 14.99
CA VAL A 8 8.73 28.32 16.37
C VAL A 8 8.35 26.84 16.42
N VAL A 9 9.00 26.10 17.31
CA VAL A 9 8.64 24.71 17.59
C VAL A 9 7.52 24.70 18.64
N ILE A 10 6.37 24.14 18.29
CA ILE A 10 5.24 23.95 19.20
C ILE A 10 4.98 22.45 19.35
N ASP A 11 4.99 21.97 20.59
CA ASP A 11 4.42 20.67 20.95
C ASP A 11 2.91 20.89 21.22
N PRO A 12 2.01 20.37 20.35
CA PRO A 12 0.57 20.54 20.50
C PRO A 12 0.05 19.98 21.83
N ASP A 13 0.58 18.85 22.29
CA ASP A 13 0.14 18.20 23.52
C ASP A 13 0.56 19.02 24.75
N ALA A 14 1.78 19.58 24.74
CA ALA A 14 2.24 20.49 25.79
C ALA A 14 1.41 21.79 25.82
N LEU A 15 1.12 22.36 24.66
CA LEU A 15 0.30 23.56 24.53
C LEU A 15 -1.14 23.31 25.03
N HIS A 16 -1.74 22.17 24.67
CA HIS A 16 -3.05 21.76 25.15
C HIS A 16 -3.10 21.62 26.69
N ARG A 17 -2.09 20.97 27.29
CA ARG A 17 -1.95 20.87 28.75
C ARG A 17 -1.83 22.25 29.41
N MET A 18 -1.03 23.14 28.84
CA MET A 18 -0.86 24.50 29.36
C MET A 18 -2.17 25.29 29.33
N ILE A 19 -2.89 25.26 28.22
CA ILE A 19 -4.20 25.90 28.06
C ILE A 19 -5.19 25.38 29.11
N THR A 20 -5.26 24.06 29.29
CA THR A 20 -6.13 23.42 30.30
C THR A 20 -5.79 23.91 31.70
N LYS A 21 -4.50 23.93 32.08
CA LYS A 21 -4.06 24.40 33.41
C LYS A 21 -4.31 25.89 33.63
N MET A 22 -4.20 26.73 32.59
CA MET A 22 -4.59 28.13 32.67
C MET A 22 -6.09 28.30 32.88
N GLY A 23 -6.91 27.44 32.26
CA GLY A 23 -8.35 27.35 32.50
C GLY A 23 -8.68 27.03 33.97
N ASP A 24 -8.07 25.98 34.51
CA ASP A 24 -8.22 25.57 35.92
C ASP A 24 -7.84 26.71 36.88
N LEU A 25 -6.69 27.35 36.64
CA LEU A 25 -6.19 28.46 37.45
C LEU A 25 -7.16 29.65 37.42
N ARG A 26 -7.67 30.00 36.24
CA ARG A 26 -8.65 31.09 36.08
C ARG A 26 -9.93 30.79 36.86
N GLN A 27 -10.42 29.56 36.82
CA GLN A 27 -11.60 29.16 37.61
C GLN A 27 -11.33 29.29 39.12
N ALA A 28 -10.15 28.88 39.59
CA ALA A 28 -9.74 29.04 40.98
C ALA A 28 -9.63 30.52 41.39
N VAL A 29 -9.02 31.37 40.55
CA VAL A 29 -8.92 32.83 40.77
C VAL A 29 -10.31 33.46 40.86
N ARG A 30 -11.24 33.09 39.97
CA ARG A 30 -12.63 33.58 40.01
C ARG A 30 -13.37 33.14 41.27
N ALA A 31 -13.16 31.90 41.72
CA ALA A 31 -13.72 31.42 42.98
C ALA A 31 -13.18 32.22 44.18
N GLN A 32 -11.87 32.46 44.22
CA GLN A 32 -11.23 33.29 45.26
C GLN A 32 -11.70 34.75 45.22
N GLN A 33 -11.87 35.34 44.03
CA GLN A 33 -12.42 36.68 43.89
C GLN A 33 -13.84 36.79 44.46
N ARG A 34 -14.70 35.79 44.23
CA ARG A 34 -16.06 35.76 44.79
C ARG A 34 -16.01 35.64 46.31
N LEU A 35 -15.22 34.70 46.84
CA LEU A 35 -15.06 34.52 48.29
C LEU A 35 -14.54 35.79 48.97
N LEU A 36 -13.56 36.46 48.35
CA LEU A 36 -13.03 37.74 48.84
C LEU A 36 -14.08 38.85 48.75
N ALA A 37 -14.82 38.96 47.65
CA ALA A 37 -15.90 39.93 47.52
C ALA A 37 -16.98 39.75 48.61
N ASP A 38 -17.30 38.51 48.98
CA ASP A 38 -18.26 38.19 50.03
C ASP A 38 -17.73 38.54 51.44
N HIS A 39 -16.41 38.51 51.67
CA HIS A 39 -15.79 38.77 52.98
C HIS A 39 -15.32 40.22 53.19
N VAL A 40 -15.07 40.97 52.11
CA VAL A 40 -14.50 42.34 52.14
C VAL A 40 -15.45 43.39 52.75
N GLY A 41 -16.71 43.05 53.01
CA GLY A 41 -17.60 43.90 53.83
C GLY A 41 -17.18 44.04 55.30
N SER A 42 -16.23 43.23 55.80
CA SER A 42 -15.93 43.13 57.24
C SER A 42 -14.47 43.37 57.66
N VAL A 43 -13.51 43.44 56.73
CA VAL A 43 -12.08 43.60 57.06
C VAL A 43 -11.38 44.49 56.02
N PRO A 44 -10.64 45.55 56.44
CA PRO A 44 -9.80 46.33 55.54
C PRO A 44 -8.60 45.48 55.12
N LEU A 45 -8.69 44.84 53.94
CA LEU A 45 -7.56 44.12 53.36
C LEU A 45 -6.45 45.11 53.00
N ALA A 46 -5.26 44.86 53.53
CA ALA A 46 -4.07 45.60 53.14
C ALA A 46 -3.70 45.26 51.69
N VAL A 47 -3.70 46.29 50.84
CA VAL A 47 -3.12 46.34 49.48
C VAL A 47 -3.85 45.52 48.40
N ASP A 48 -4.24 46.22 47.32
CA ASP A 48 -4.53 45.88 45.88
C ASP A 48 -4.76 44.43 45.40
N THR A 49 -4.97 43.47 46.27
CA THR A 49 -5.11 42.04 45.95
C THR A 49 -6.31 41.79 45.02
N PRO A 50 -7.50 42.40 45.23
CA PRO A 50 -8.60 42.31 44.28
C PRO A 50 -8.28 42.94 42.91
N ALA A 51 -7.44 43.98 42.84
CA ALA A 51 -7.02 44.59 41.58
C ALA A 51 -6.04 43.68 40.82
N ARG A 52 -5.09 43.05 41.52
CA ARG A 52 -4.15 42.08 40.93
C ARG A 52 -4.85 40.82 40.42
N LEU A 53 -5.79 40.26 41.19
CA LEU A 53 -6.57 39.11 40.73
C LEU A 53 -7.40 39.46 39.49
N ARG A 54 -7.98 40.66 39.40
CA ARG A 54 -8.68 41.14 38.21
C ARG A 54 -7.74 41.31 37.01
N ALA A 55 -6.53 41.81 37.23
CA ALA A 55 -5.52 41.93 36.18
C ALA A 55 -5.07 40.56 35.64
N VAL A 56 -4.94 39.54 36.51
CA VAL A 56 -4.63 38.16 36.10
C VAL A 56 -5.80 37.55 35.31
N ASP A 57 -7.05 37.73 35.75
CA ASP A 57 -8.23 37.28 34.99
C ASP A 57 -8.28 37.97 33.62
N ALA A 58 -8.13 39.30 33.56
CA ALA A 58 -8.11 40.06 32.31
C ALA A 58 -6.93 39.72 31.37
N TRP A 59 -5.79 39.31 31.92
CA TRP A 59 -4.68 38.78 31.14
C TRP A 59 -5.01 37.40 30.57
N ALA A 60 -5.51 36.48 31.41
CA ALA A 60 -5.92 35.14 30.97
C ALA A 60 -7.03 35.20 29.91
N ASP A 61 -7.99 36.12 30.05
CA ASP A 61 -9.07 36.37 29.09
C ASP A 61 -8.55 36.75 27.70
N ARG A 62 -7.39 37.41 27.63
CA ARG A 62 -6.74 37.79 26.37
C ARG A 62 -5.82 36.71 25.81
N GLU A 63 -5.06 36.03 26.67
CA GLU A 63 -4.03 35.09 26.23
C GLU A 63 -4.57 33.69 25.92
N VAL A 64 -5.58 33.19 26.65
CA VAL A 64 -6.14 31.84 26.42
C VAL A 64 -6.68 31.69 24.98
N PRO A 65 -7.46 32.63 24.41
CA PRO A 65 -7.88 32.55 23.01
C PRO A 65 -6.71 32.54 22.02
N ARG A 66 -5.64 33.32 22.26
CA ARG A 66 -4.43 33.35 21.43
C ARG A 66 -3.67 32.01 21.46
N LEU A 67 -3.62 31.37 22.63
CA LEU A 67 -3.00 30.06 22.79
C LEU A 67 -3.82 28.96 22.11
N HIS A 68 -5.15 28.97 22.25
CA HIS A 68 -6.03 28.06 21.51
C HIS A 68 -5.86 28.22 20.00
N ARG A 69 -5.76 29.47 19.54
CA ARG A 69 -5.50 29.77 18.14
C ARG A 69 -4.17 29.19 17.64
N ARG A 70 -3.09 29.34 18.41
CA ARG A 70 -1.79 28.72 18.09
C ARG A 70 -1.85 27.20 18.08
N LEU A 71 -2.62 26.61 18.98
CA LEU A 71 -2.84 25.16 19.00
C LEU A 71 -3.51 24.70 17.71
N VAL A 72 -4.60 25.37 17.30
CA VAL A 72 -5.31 25.08 16.05
C VAL A 72 -4.39 25.21 14.82
N LEU A 73 -3.52 26.23 14.79
CA LEU A 73 -2.53 26.38 13.71
C LEU A 73 -1.47 25.27 13.72
N ALA A 74 -0.99 24.87 14.91
CA ALA A 74 -0.03 23.78 15.07
C ALA A 74 -0.62 22.43 14.61
N GLU A 75 -1.86 22.14 15.01
CA GLU A 75 -2.59 20.93 14.59
C GLU A 75 -2.88 20.94 13.08
N ALA A 76 -3.16 22.10 12.49
CA ALA A 76 -3.38 22.23 11.05
C ALA A 76 -2.09 22.06 10.23
N ALA A 77 -0.94 22.46 10.78
CA ALA A 77 0.35 22.35 10.12
C ALA A 77 0.88 20.89 10.06
N ASP A 78 0.51 20.05 11.04
CA ASP A 78 0.75 18.60 11.00
C ASP A 78 -0.48 17.81 11.49
N PRO A 79 -1.43 17.47 10.60
CA PRO A 79 -2.65 16.76 10.96
C PRO A 79 -2.41 15.31 11.46
N TRP A 80 -1.15 14.83 11.45
CA TRP A 80 -0.76 13.51 11.95
C TRP A 80 0.00 13.58 13.28
N ALA A 81 0.32 14.78 13.78
CA ALA A 81 1.00 14.98 15.06
C ALA A 81 0.12 14.65 16.27
N GLY A 82 -1.21 14.65 16.11
CA GLY A 82 -2.16 14.30 17.16
C GLY A 82 -1.90 12.90 17.72
N GLY A 83 -1.34 12.83 18.94
CA GLY A 83 -1.12 11.59 19.68
C GLY A 83 0.28 10.98 19.59
N GLN A 84 1.24 11.60 18.89
CA GLN A 84 2.64 11.10 18.81
C GLN A 84 3.69 12.01 19.46
N GLY A 85 3.29 13.05 20.20
CA GLY A 85 4.23 13.94 20.92
C GLY A 85 5.23 14.64 20.00
N ARG A 86 4.88 14.84 18.72
CA ARG A 86 5.78 15.37 17.71
C ARG A 86 5.67 16.90 17.66
N ALA A 87 6.82 17.56 17.79
CA ALA A 87 6.91 19.01 17.72
C ALA A 87 6.70 19.50 16.27
N VAL A 88 5.86 20.53 16.11
CA VAL A 88 5.46 21.11 14.82
C VAL A 88 6.13 22.47 14.65
N PHE A 89 6.58 22.78 13.45
CA PHE A 89 7.18 24.07 13.12
C PHE A 89 6.14 25.04 12.58
N LEU A 90 5.86 26.11 13.33
CA LEU A 90 5.08 27.24 12.84
C LEU A 90 6.00 28.37 12.36
N PRO A 91 5.63 29.10 11.29
CA PRO A 91 6.36 30.30 10.90
C PRO A 91 6.31 31.36 12.01
N VAL A 92 7.43 32.07 12.24
CA VAL A 92 7.55 33.16 13.24
C VAL A 92 6.77 34.43 12.83
N ALA A 93 6.26 34.50 11.60
CA ALA A 93 5.45 35.62 11.15
C ALA A 93 4.28 35.87 12.12
N PRO A 94 4.02 37.12 12.52
CA PRO A 94 2.92 37.43 13.44
C PRO A 94 1.62 36.91 12.83
N ASP A 95 0.86 36.11 13.60
CA ASP A 95 -0.49 35.71 13.21
C ASP A 95 -1.27 37.00 12.95
N ALA A 96 -1.87 37.11 11.78
CA ALA A 96 -2.64 38.28 11.39
C ALA A 96 -3.94 38.39 12.21
N TYR A 97 -4.30 37.33 12.93
CA TYR A 97 -5.46 37.25 13.80
C TYR A 97 -5.03 36.84 15.20
N GLU A 98 -5.57 37.49 16.22
CA GLU A 98 -5.26 37.14 17.60
C GLU A 98 -6.14 35.98 18.09
N THR A 99 -7.27 35.72 17.43
CA THR A 99 -8.26 34.73 17.84
C THR A 99 -8.87 34.01 16.63
N SER A 100 -9.36 32.79 16.87
CA SER A 100 -10.15 32.03 15.89
C SER A 100 -11.40 32.78 15.41
N GLU A 101 -12.04 33.55 16.30
CA GLU A 101 -13.21 34.36 15.95
C GLU A 101 -12.86 35.47 14.95
N GLN A 102 -11.74 36.17 15.16
CA GLN A 102 -11.25 37.19 14.22
C GLN A 102 -10.89 36.58 12.86
N ALA A 103 -10.19 35.44 12.84
CA ALA A 103 -9.86 34.74 11.61
C ALA A 103 -11.13 34.31 10.85
N SER A 104 -12.09 33.71 11.55
CA SER A 104 -13.38 33.32 10.97
C SER A 104 -14.18 34.52 10.47
N ALA A 105 -14.26 35.61 11.22
CA ALA A 105 -14.93 36.84 10.78
C ALA A 105 -14.29 37.43 9.53
N ALA A 106 -12.96 37.41 9.43
CA ALA A 106 -12.25 37.83 8.23
C ALA A 106 -12.54 36.92 7.02
N GLY A 107 -12.59 35.59 7.22
CA GLY A 107 -13.03 34.64 6.21
C GLY A 107 -14.44 34.93 5.70
N ARG A 108 -15.40 35.17 6.62
CA ARG A 108 -16.78 35.55 6.27
C ARG A 108 -16.82 36.85 5.47
N ALA A 109 -16.04 37.86 5.86
CA ALA A 109 -15.95 39.13 5.15
C ALA A 109 -15.40 38.97 3.73
N LEU A 110 -14.44 38.06 3.50
CA LEU A 110 -13.94 37.73 2.15
C LEU A 110 -15.03 37.09 1.29
N ALA A 111 -15.80 36.15 1.84
CA ALA A 111 -16.93 35.55 1.13
C ALA A 111 -18.03 36.58 0.81
N ASP A 112 -18.35 37.48 1.76
CA ASP A 112 -19.30 38.57 1.52
C ASP A 112 -18.87 39.50 0.39
N ARG A 113 -17.57 39.79 0.24
CA ARG A 113 -17.06 40.56 -0.90
C ARG A 113 -17.34 39.84 -2.22
N LEU A 114 -17.14 38.53 -2.30
CA LEU A 114 -17.43 37.74 -3.51
C LEU A 114 -18.93 37.69 -3.84
N LEU A 115 -19.80 37.67 -2.83
CA LEU A 115 -21.24 37.57 -3.02
C LEU A 115 -21.91 38.88 -3.45
N ARG A 116 -21.29 40.04 -3.19
CA ARG A 116 -21.85 41.35 -3.57
C ARG A 116 -21.91 41.51 -5.11
N PRO A 117 -23.06 41.91 -5.68
CA PRO A 117 -23.17 42.18 -7.12
C PRO A 117 -22.27 43.35 -7.51
N ASP A 118 -21.41 43.16 -8.52
CA ASP A 118 -20.49 44.20 -9.01
C ASP A 118 -20.21 44.01 -10.52
N PRO A 119 -20.34 45.07 -11.34
CA PRO A 119 -19.93 45.04 -12.75
C PRO A 119 -18.42 44.75 -12.96
N GLY A 120 -17.54 44.99 -11.98
CA GLY A 120 -16.09 44.73 -12.05
C GLY A 120 -15.63 43.34 -11.59
N GLY A 121 -16.51 42.33 -11.59
CA GLY A 121 -16.37 41.10 -10.80
C GLY A 121 -15.10 40.24 -10.96
N ARG A 122 -14.29 40.39 -12.03
CA ARG A 122 -13.06 39.59 -12.22
C ARG A 122 -11.91 40.03 -11.31
N ASP A 123 -11.65 41.34 -11.22
CA ASP A 123 -10.56 41.87 -10.41
C ASP A 123 -10.79 41.61 -8.92
N ARG A 124 -12.05 41.68 -8.49
CA ARG A 124 -12.46 41.33 -7.14
C ARG A 124 -12.22 39.85 -6.81
N ILE A 125 -12.55 38.95 -7.73
CA ILE A 125 -12.29 37.51 -7.53
C ILE A 125 -10.78 37.29 -7.38
N ALA A 126 -9.96 37.92 -8.22
CA ALA A 126 -8.50 37.81 -8.12
C ALA A 126 -7.97 38.37 -6.78
N GLU A 127 -8.46 39.53 -6.32
CA GLU A 127 -8.08 40.11 -5.03
C GLU A 127 -8.44 39.20 -3.85
N VAL A 128 -9.68 38.71 -3.79
CA VAL A 128 -10.12 37.84 -2.69
C VAL A 128 -9.34 36.54 -2.70
N LEU A 129 -9.08 35.96 -3.86
CA LEU A 129 -8.31 34.73 -3.97
C LEU A 129 -6.83 34.95 -3.64
N ALA A 130 -6.24 36.11 -3.92
CA ALA A 130 -4.89 36.43 -3.48
C ALA A 130 -4.79 36.52 -1.94
N ILE A 131 -5.80 37.11 -1.29
CA ILE A 131 -5.86 37.16 0.18
C ILE A 131 -6.04 35.75 0.77
N LEU A 132 -6.94 34.95 0.18
CA LEU A 132 -7.18 33.57 0.60
C LEU A 132 -5.94 32.69 0.37
N ASP A 133 -5.24 32.84 -0.74
CA ASP A 133 -4.01 32.10 -1.07
C ASP A 133 -2.93 32.27 -0.01
N GLY A 134 -2.67 33.53 0.39
CA GLY A 134 -1.70 33.84 1.44
C GLY A 134 -2.06 33.28 2.82
N ARG A 135 -3.29 32.78 3.00
CA ARG A 135 -3.84 32.32 4.29
C ARG A 135 -4.58 31.00 4.18
N VAL A 136 -4.38 30.22 3.12
CA VAL A 136 -5.17 29.01 2.86
C VAL A 136 -4.92 27.89 3.89
N THR A 137 -3.81 27.99 4.63
CA THR A 137 -3.45 27.08 5.72
C THR A 137 -4.10 27.45 7.06
N ASP A 138 -4.79 28.58 7.16
CA ASP A 138 -5.52 29.02 8.34
C ASP A 138 -6.90 28.34 8.39
N PRO A 139 -7.11 27.36 9.28
CA PRO A 139 -8.36 26.59 9.31
C PRO A 139 -9.58 27.43 9.68
N ASP A 140 -9.43 28.40 10.59
CA ASP A 140 -10.56 29.22 11.07
C ASP A 140 -11.01 30.24 10.00
N LEU A 141 -10.05 30.85 9.30
CA LEU A 141 -10.34 31.73 8.16
C LEU A 141 -11.01 30.96 7.04
N VAL A 142 -10.47 29.80 6.69
CA VAL A 142 -11.04 28.92 5.67
C VAL A 142 -12.45 28.49 6.07
N ALA A 143 -12.67 28.06 7.31
CA ALA A 143 -13.99 27.71 7.81
C ALA A 143 -14.98 28.87 7.69
N GLY A 144 -14.61 30.07 8.16
CA GLY A 144 -15.45 31.26 8.02
C GLY A 144 -15.79 31.60 6.56
N PHE A 145 -14.83 31.46 5.65
CA PHE A 145 -15.03 31.70 4.22
C PHE A 145 -16.04 30.72 3.60
N TYR A 146 -15.84 29.40 3.78
CA TYR A 146 -16.73 28.40 3.17
C TYR A 146 -18.07 28.24 3.89
N ASP A 147 -18.12 28.45 5.22
CA ASP A 147 -19.39 28.47 5.98
C ASP A 147 -20.29 29.60 5.45
N ARG A 148 -19.70 30.77 5.13
CA ARG A 148 -20.45 31.92 4.59
C ARG A 148 -20.81 31.80 3.12
N LEU A 149 -19.88 31.28 2.30
CA LEU A 149 -20.10 31.06 0.87
C LEU A 149 -21.14 29.97 0.64
N GLY A 150 -21.06 28.87 1.38
CA GLY A 150 -21.95 27.73 1.23
C GLY A 150 -21.76 26.96 -0.09
N PRO A 151 -22.37 25.76 -0.21
CA PRO A 151 -22.20 24.88 -1.37
C PRO A 151 -22.79 25.45 -2.67
N THR A 152 -23.94 26.14 -2.59
CA THR A 152 -24.64 26.68 -3.77
C THR A 152 -23.86 27.82 -4.41
N ASP A 153 -23.38 28.80 -3.63
CA ASP A 153 -22.62 29.91 -4.21
C ASP A 153 -21.20 29.50 -4.58
N LEU A 154 -20.61 28.50 -3.92
CA LEU A 154 -19.38 27.87 -4.41
C LEU A 154 -19.59 27.24 -5.79
N ALA A 155 -20.67 26.48 -6.01
CA ALA A 155 -20.98 25.90 -7.31
C ALA A 155 -21.17 27.00 -8.39
N ARG A 156 -21.86 28.10 -8.05
CA ARG A 156 -22.01 29.26 -8.95
C ARG A 156 -20.67 29.93 -9.26
N LEU A 157 -19.80 30.09 -8.26
CA LEU A 157 -18.47 30.66 -8.43
C LEU A 157 -17.63 29.80 -9.37
N LEU A 158 -17.55 28.49 -9.11
CA LEU A 158 -16.82 27.54 -9.95
C LEU A 158 -17.34 27.53 -11.39
N HIS A 159 -18.66 27.55 -11.56
CA HIS A 159 -19.26 27.64 -12.89
C HIS A 159 -18.83 28.92 -13.63
N ARG A 160 -18.84 30.09 -12.96
CA ARG A 160 -18.35 31.36 -13.55
C ARG A 160 -16.85 31.32 -13.88
N LEU A 161 -16.05 30.66 -13.04
CA LEU A 161 -14.61 30.49 -13.28
C LEU A 161 -14.32 29.60 -14.48
N PHE A 162 -15.24 28.69 -14.83
CA PHE A 162 -15.07 27.74 -15.92
C PHE A 162 -15.69 28.18 -17.28
N GLU A 163 -16.42 29.30 -17.35
CA GLU A 163 -17.05 29.88 -18.56
C GLU A 163 -16.28 31.15 -19.05
N PRO A 164 -16.11 31.47 -20.37
CA PRO A 164 -15.94 30.68 -21.59
C PRO A 164 -14.45 30.43 -21.98
N ALA A 165 -13.49 30.61 -21.06
CA ALA A 165 -12.06 30.43 -21.34
C ALA A 165 -11.46 29.08 -20.89
N GLY A 166 -12.28 28.20 -20.30
CA GLY A 166 -11.86 26.89 -19.77
C GLY A 166 -11.08 26.99 -18.44
N PRO A 167 -10.88 25.87 -17.71
CA PRO A 167 -10.16 25.82 -16.43
C PRO A 167 -8.69 26.26 -16.56
N ALA A 168 -8.14 26.27 -17.77
CA ALA A 168 -6.81 26.78 -18.08
C ALA A 168 -6.69 28.31 -17.93
N ALA A 169 -7.80 29.06 -17.88
CA ALA A 169 -7.76 30.51 -17.81
C ALA A 169 -7.46 31.06 -16.42
N GLN A 170 -7.68 30.28 -15.35
CA GLN A 170 -7.44 30.71 -13.97
C GLN A 170 -6.92 29.57 -13.07
N PRO A 171 -5.79 28.91 -13.42
CA PRO A 171 -5.27 27.76 -12.70
C PRO A 171 -5.00 28.07 -11.22
N ARG A 172 -4.56 29.31 -10.93
CA ARG A 172 -4.31 29.77 -9.56
C ARG A 172 -5.59 29.84 -8.73
N ALA A 173 -6.71 30.28 -9.31
CA ALA A 173 -7.98 30.38 -8.61
C ALA A 173 -8.50 28.99 -8.19
N VAL A 174 -8.42 28.03 -9.10
CA VAL A 174 -8.78 26.63 -8.86
C VAL A 174 -7.89 26.02 -7.79
N GLU A 175 -6.58 26.28 -7.84
CA GLU A 175 -5.63 25.79 -6.84
C GLU A 175 -5.92 26.33 -5.44
N VAL A 176 -6.20 27.64 -5.31
CA VAL A 176 -6.50 28.28 -4.02
C VAL A 176 -7.82 27.75 -3.46
N LEU A 177 -8.87 27.70 -4.28
CA LEU A 177 -10.17 27.17 -3.87
C LEU A 177 -10.09 25.66 -3.58
N GLY A 178 -9.25 24.90 -4.26
CA GLY A 178 -9.07 23.48 -4.01
C GLY A 178 -8.34 23.23 -2.70
N ARG A 179 -7.25 23.97 -2.42
CA ARG A 179 -6.53 23.91 -1.14
C ARG A 179 -7.44 24.32 0.02
N GLY A 180 -8.19 25.41 -0.15
CA GLY A 180 -9.13 25.89 0.85
C GLY A 180 -10.24 24.87 1.12
N LEU A 181 -10.84 24.31 0.08
CA LEU A 181 -11.90 23.31 0.22
C LEU A 181 -11.37 22.01 0.86
N ALA A 182 -10.14 21.61 0.53
CA ALA A 182 -9.50 20.47 1.15
C ALA A 182 -9.32 20.69 2.67
N VAL A 183 -8.83 21.86 3.10
CA VAL A 183 -8.75 22.23 4.52
C VAL A 183 -10.14 22.24 5.16
N TYR A 184 -11.10 22.91 4.53
CA TYR A 184 -12.48 22.99 5.01
C TYR A 184 -13.12 21.61 5.19
N SER A 185 -12.92 20.68 4.25
CA SER A 185 -13.47 19.33 4.31
C SER A 185 -12.98 18.51 5.51
N ARG A 186 -11.82 18.85 6.08
CA ARG A 186 -11.28 18.21 7.29
C ARG A 186 -11.83 18.81 8.57
N LEU A 187 -12.30 20.06 8.52
CA LEU A 187 -12.88 20.79 9.65
C LEU A 187 -14.39 20.60 9.77
N ARG A 188 -15.07 20.45 8.63
CA ARG A 188 -16.52 20.28 8.54
C ARG A 188 -16.87 18.97 7.87
N ASP A 189 -17.91 18.32 8.39
CA ASP A 189 -18.46 17.12 7.78
C ASP A 189 -19.26 17.49 6.53
N LEU A 190 -18.63 17.36 5.36
CA LEU A 190 -19.27 17.60 4.06
C LEU A 190 -20.13 16.39 3.68
N THR A 191 -21.25 16.26 4.40
CA THR A 191 -22.21 15.16 4.27
C THR A 191 -23.07 15.26 3.00
N GLY A 192 -23.94 14.26 2.80
CA GLY A 192 -24.93 14.27 1.73
C GLY A 192 -25.87 15.49 1.75
N SER A 193 -26.07 16.19 2.88
CA SER A 193 -26.86 17.44 2.88
C SER A 193 -26.10 18.61 2.25
N TRP A 194 -24.80 18.71 2.52
CA TRP A 194 -23.93 19.72 1.88
C TRP A 194 -23.85 19.46 0.37
N LEU A 195 -23.62 18.19 -0.03
CA LEU A 195 -23.59 17.80 -1.43
C LEU A 195 -24.92 18.06 -2.14
N ARG A 196 -26.08 17.79 -1.50
CA ARG A 196 -27.41 18.12 -2.06
C ARG A 196 -27.59 19.59 -2.40
N ALA A 197 -26.95 20.48 -1.66
CA ALA A 197 -26.99 21.92 -1.92
C ALA A 197 -25.88 22.37 -2.90
N PHE A 198 -24.96 21.48 -3.29
CA PHE A 198 -23.86 21.75 -4.23
C PHE A 198 -24.33 21.62 -5.68
N ASN A 199 -25.10 22.60 -6.11
CA ASN A 199 -25.48 22.80 -7.51
C ASN A 199 -25.81 24.28 -7.74
N ARG A 200 -25.58 24.77 -8.95
CA ARG A 200 -25.83 26.17 -9.32
C ARG A 200 -27.28 26.63 -9.08
N GLN A 201 -28.24 25.70 -9.13
CA GLN A 201 -29.68 25.98 -9.08
C GLN A 201 -30.25 25.96 -7.65
N GLY A 202 -29.47 25.55 -6.64
CA GLY A 202 -29.93 25.37 -5.26
C GLY A 202 -31.01 24.29 -5.08
N ARG A 203 -31.10 23.31 -5.99
CA ARG A 203 -32.10 22.24 -5.94
C ARG A 203 -31.65 21.08 -5.04
N PRO A 204 -32.43 20.63 -4.06
CA PRO A 204 -31.98 19.66 -3.06
C PRO A 204 -31.88 18.22 -3.57
N ASP A 205 -32.36 17.93 -4.79
CA ASP A 205 -32.37 16.59 -5.42
C ASP A 205 -31.19 16.34 -6.37
N ARG A 206 -30.30 17.34 -6.57
CA ARG A 206 -29.26 17.32 -7.61
C ARG A 206 -27.89 17.75 -7.09
N VAL A 207 -26.86 17.09 -7.58
CA VAL A 207 -25.46 17.45 -7.29
C VAL A 207 -24.69 17.62 -8.60
N GLU A 208 -23.92 18.70 -8.73
CA GLU A 208 -23.06 18.98 -9.90
C GLU A 208 -21.61 18.60 -9.60
N THR A 209 -21.35 17.31 -9.33
CA THR A 209 -20.05 16.78 -8.84
C THR A 209 -18.86 17.15 -9.75
N THR A 210 -19.10 17.21 -11.05
CA THR A 210 -18.13 17.64 -12.08
C THR A 210 -17.42 18.96 -11.80
N LEU A 211 -18.06 19.90 -11.07
CA LEU A 211 -17.43 21.16 -10.66
C LEU A 211 -16.32 20.96 -9.62
N LEU A 212 -16.33 19.86 -8.88
CA LEU A 212 -15.29 19.52 -7.89
C LEU A 212 -14.03 18.93 -8.56
N GLY A 213 -14.14 18.37 -9.76
CA GLY A 213 -13.03 17.70 -10.45
C GLY A 213 -11.72 18.50 -10.45
N PRO A 214 -11.74 19.77 -10.90
CA PRO A 214 -10.55 20.62 -10.88
C PRO A 214 -9.99 20.90 -9.48
N LEU A 215 -10.82 20.86 -8.43
CA LEU A 215 -10.40 21.13 -7.05
C LEU A 215 -9.71 19.94 -6.39
N LEU A 216 -10.11 18.72 -6.75
CA LEU A 216 -9.64 17.48 -6.10
C LEU A 216 -8.13 17.27 -6.25
N GLY A 217 -7.50 17.86 -7.26
CA GLY A 217 -6.04 17.81 -7.47
C GLY A 217 -5.23 18.74 -6.56
N HIS A 218 -5.86 19.61 -5.77
CA HIS A 218 -5.18 20.70 -5.08
C HIS A 218 -5.23 20.60 -3.55
N GLY A 219 -5.15 19.39 -2.99
CA GLY A 219 -5.01 19.23 -1.54
C GLY A 219 -5.44 17.85 -1.07
N ARG A 220 -5.31 17.62 0.25
CA ARG A 220 -5.78 16.38 0.90
C ARG A 220 -7.20 16.59 1.44
N PHE A 221 -8.18 16.10 0.72
CA PHE A 221 -9.58 16.15 1.16
C PHE A 221 -9.82 15.13 2.27
N ALA A 222 -10.86 15.36 3.07
CA ALA A 222 -11.23 14.41 4.11
C ALA A 222 -11.62 13.04 3.52
N PRO A 223 -11.13 11.93 4.09
CA PRO A 223 -11.41 10.58 3.59
C PRO A 223 -12.90 10.26 3.45
N LYS A 224 -13.70 10.77 4.39
CA LYS A 224 -15.16 10.58 4.41
C LYS A 224 -15.84 11.21 3.19
N LEU A 225 -15.43 12.42 2.80
CA LEU A 225 -15.95 13.08 1.61
C LEU A 225 -15.53 12.33 0.35
N LEU A 226 -14.25 11.96 0.24
CA LEU A 226 -13.74 11.22 -0.92
C LEU A 226 -14.44 9.86 -1.09
N GLY A 227 -14.67 9.14 0.01
CA GLY A 227 -15.45 7.90 0.02
C GLY A 227 -16.88 8.11 -0.48
N LEU A 228 -17.57 9.13 0.04
CA LEU A 228 -18.95 9.47 -0.39
C LEU A 228 -19.02 9.85 -1.87
N LEU A 229 -18.10 10.69 -2.36
CA LEU A 229 -18.01 11.07 -3.77
C LEU A 229 -17.71 9.86 -4.66
N GLY A 230 -16.85 8.94 -4.20
CA GLY A 230 -16.54 7.69 -4.90
C GLY A 230 -17.73 6.73 -4.95
N ASP A 231 -18.45 6.60 -3.84
CA ASP A 231 -19.65 5.76 -3.77
C ASP A 231 -20.76 6.31 -4.69
N LEU A 232 -20.89 7.64 -4.79
CA LEU A 232 -21.79 8.32 -5.74
C LEU A 232 -21.35 8.06 -7.19
N PHE A 233 -20.07 8.26 -7.49
CA PHE A 233 -19.51 8.08 -8.84
C PHE A 233 -19.69 6.64 -9.37
N LEU A 234 -19.56 5.65 -8.50
CA LEU A 234 -19.73 4.22 -8.85
C LEU A 234 -21.19 3.73 -8.76
N GLY A 235 -22.14 4.61 -8.45
CA GLY A 235 -23.57 4.28 -8.37
C GLY A 235 -23.91 3.32 -7.21
N THR A 236 -23.17 3.42 -6.11
CA THR A 236 -23.35 2.60 -4.88
C THR A 236 -23.88 3.37 -3.70
N ALA A 237 -23.91 4.70 -3.80
CA ALA A 237 -24.52 5.54 -2.79
C ALA A 237 -26.03 5.28 -2.72
N ASP A 238 -26.59 5.54 -1.53
CA ASP A 238 -28.02 5.45 -1.28
C ASP A 238 -28.82 6.28 -2.31
N THR A 239 -29.88 5.70 -2.85
CA THR A 239 -30.62 6.13 -4.07
C THR A 239 -31.23 7.54 -4.03
N SER A 240 -31.09 8.24 -2.90
CA SER A 240 -31.61 9.59 -2.66
C SER A 240 -30.81 10.71 -3.35
N LEU A 241 -29.58 10.44 -3.80
CA LEU A 241 -28.71 11.42 -4.44
C LEU A 241 -28.51 11.11 -5.94
N ARG A 242 -28.96 12.01 -6.81
CA ARG A 242 -28.70 11.93 -8.25
C ARG A 242 -27.61 12.93 -8.65
N ASP A 243 -26.45 12.40 -9.02
CA ASP A 243 -25.45 13.18 -9.75
C ASP A 243 -26.01 13.52 -11.12
N VAL A 244 -26.15 14.81 -11.42
CA VAL A 244 -26.68 15.28 -12.69
C VAL A 244 -25.58 15.75 -13.66
N GLY A 245 -24.31 15.67 -13.24
CA GLY A 245 -23.17 16.23 -13.97
C GLY A 245 -23.31 17.73 -14.22
N LEU A 246 -22.48 18.28 -15.12
CA LEU A 246 -22.67 19.63 -15.65
C LEU A 246 -23.90 19.63 -16.57
N GLN A 247 -25.08 19.98 -16.05
CA GLN A 247 -26.23 20.25 -16.90
C GLN A 247 -26.01 21.55 -17.67
N VAL A 248 -25.90 21.43 -19.00
CA VAL A 248 -26.10 22.57 -19.91
C VAL A 248 -27.50 23.14 -19.62
N GLY A 249 -27.61 24.44 -19.39
CA GLY A 249 -28.80 25.08 -18.83
C GLY A 249 -30.12 24.86 -19.62
N PRO A 250 -31.25 25.44 -19.15
CA PRO A 250 -32.59 25.18 -19.70
C PRO A 250 -32.81 25.60 -21.16
N ARG A 251 -31.85 26.30 -21.79
CA ARG A 251 -31.80 26.53 -23.23
C ARG A 251 -30.71 25.63 -23.80
N GLY A 252 -31.12 24.45 -24.27
CA GLY A 252 -30.24 23.45 -24.89
C GLY A 252 -29.65 23.89 -26.24
N ASP A 253 -29.05 25.07 -26.32
CA ASP A 253 -28.20 25.40 -27.45
C ASP A 253 -26.87 24.64 -27.31
N ARG A 254 -26.76 23.57 -28.08
CA ARG A 254 -25.54 22.76 -28.31
C ARG A 254 -24.35 23.58 -28.87
N ARG A 255 -24.47 24.90 -29.01
CA ARG A 255 -23.50 25.79 -29.63
C ARG A 255 -23.06 26.86 -28.63
N GLY A 256 -22.15 26.54 -27.72
CA GLY A 256 -21.53 27.56 -26.87
C GLY A 256 -20.73 27.04 -25.68
N SER A 257 -21.09 25.89 -25.12
CA SER A 257 -20.27 25.19 -24.13
C SER A 257 -19.32 24.22 -24.84
N THR A 258 -18.01 24.46 -24.75
CA THR A 258 -16.97 23.54 -25.24
C THR A 258 -16.84 22.26 -24.41
N TRP A 259 -17.62 22.10 -23.34
CA TRP A 259 -17.62 20.93 -22.44
C TRP A 259 -18.72 19.96 -22.86
N PRO A 260 -18.39 18.83 -23.53
CA PRO A 260 -19.36 17.75 -23.67
C PRO A 260 -19.55 17.13 -22.27
N PRO A 261 -20.76 16.71 -21.89
CA PRO A 261 -21.04 16.18 -20.55
C PRO A 261 -20.20 14.93 -20.19
N GLY A 262 -19.80 14.12 -21.18
CA GLY A 262 -18.98 12.91 -20.96
C GLY A 262 -17.53 13.19 -20.51
N PRO A 263 -16.72 13.96 -21.27
CA PRO A 263 -15.33 14.27 -20.88
C PRO A 263 -15.19 14.90 -19.50
N ALA A 264 -16.09 15.82 -19.13
CA ALA A 264 -16.05 16.49 -17.84
C ALA A 264 -16.27 15.53 -16.65
N HIS A 265 -17.22 14.61 -16.81
CA HIS A 265 -17.51 13.58 -15.81
C HIS A 265 -16.35 12.58 -15.68
N GLN A 266 -15.70 12.26 -16.80
CA GLN A 266 -14.51 11.41 -16.82
C GLN A 266 -13.29 12.10 -16.17
N ASP A 267 -13.08 13.40 -16.41
CA ASP A 267 -11.99 14.16 -15.80
C ASP A 267 -12.21 14.30 -14.28
N TYR A 268 -13.46 14.51 -13.85
CA TYR A 268 -13.85 14.43 -12.44
C TYR A 268 -13.57 13.04 -11.85
N GLY A 269 -14.02 11.97 -12.50
CA GLY A 269 -13.77 10.60 -12.05
C GLY A 269 -12.28 10.29 -11.94
N ALA A 270 -11.47 10.75 -12.89
CA ALA A 270 -10.01 10.59 -12.85
C ALA A 270 -9.39 11.34 -11.67
N ALA A 271 -9.78 12.60 -11.44
CA ALA A 271 -9.29 13.40 -10.32
C ALA A 271 -9.70 12.79 -8.97
N LEU A 272 -10.94 12.28 -8.86
CA LEU A 272 -11.45 11.63 -7.67
C LEU A 272 -10.71 10.34 -7.35
N LEU A 273 -10.52 9.44 -8.32
CA LEU A 273 -9.78 8.20 -8.11
C LEU A 273 -8.33 8.46 -7.70
N ARG A 274 -7.67 9.47 -8.29
CA ARG A 274 -6.33 9.90 -7.88
C ARG A 274 -6.31 10.47 -6.45
N ALA A 275 -7.30 11.28 -6.09
CA ALA A 275 -7.41 11.83 -4.73
C ALA A 275 -7.62 10.71 -3.69
N ILE A 276 -8.42 9.69 -4.01
CA ILE A 276 -8.59 8.49 -3.17
C ILE A 276 -7.29 7.69 -3.09
N ALA A 277 -6.61 7.47 -4.23
CA ALA A 277 -5.34 6.74 -4.29
C ALA A 277 -4.22 7.43 -3.50
N ALA A 278 -4.25 8.77 -3.41
CA ALA A 278 -3.27 9.55 -2.65
C ALA A 278 -3.42 9.42 -1.12
N ASP A 279 -4.53 8.86 -0.64
CA ASP A 279 -4.76 8.60 0.79
C ASP A 279 -4.52 7.11 1.11
N PRO A 280 -3.41 6.76 1.78
CA PRO A 280 -3.04 5.37 2.03
C PRO A 280 -3.95 4.66 3.05
N ARG A 281 -4.77 5.38 3.83
CA ARG A 281 -5.75 4.77 4.73
C ARG A 281 -7.08 4.50 4.03
N LEU A 282 -7.50 5.41 3.13
CA LEU A 282 -8.75 5.28 2.39
C LEU A 282 -8.63 4.30 1.21
N ALA A 283 -7.55 4.38 0.44
CA ALA A 283 -7.36 3.60 -0.78
C ALA A 283 -7.66 2.10 -0.62
N PRO A 284 -7.09 1.35 0.34
CA PRO A 284 -7.37 -0.08 0.49
C PRO A 284 -8.84 -0.37 0.80
N THR A 285 -9.44 0.38 1.73
CA THR A 285 -10.84 0.18 2.13
C THR A 285 -11.81 0.47 0.98
N PHE A 286 -11.56 1.56 0.25
CA PHE A 286 -12.38 1.95 -0.90
C PHE A 286 -12.23 0.95 -2.05
N ALA A 287 -11.00 0.59 -2.40
CA ALA A 287 -10.73 -0.34 -3.48
C ALA A 287 -11.28 -1.74 -3.17
N ALA A 288 -11.17 -2.24 -1.94
CA ALA A 288 -11.72 -3.53 -1.53
C ALA A 288 -13.25 -3.60 -1.70
N ARG A 289 -13.96 -2.52 -1.34
CA ARG A 289 -15.42 -2.41 -1.47
C ARG A 289 -15.87 -2.44 -2.94
N HIS A 290 -15.12 -1.79 -3.82
CA HIS A 290 -15.50 -1.57 -5.22
C HIS A 290 -14.73 -2.43 -6.23
N LEU A 291 -13.95 -3.39 -5.73
CA LEU A 291 -13.03 -4.19 -6.53
C LEU A 291 -13.68 -4.85 -7.76
N PRO A 292 -14.87 -5.49 -7.66
CA PRO A 292 -15.49 -6.11 -8.83
C PRO A 292 -15.80 -5.11 -9.95
N ARG A 293 -16.22 -3.89 -9.61
CA ARG A 293 -16.50 -2.83 -10.60
C ARG A 293 -15.22 -2.31 -11.24
N ILE A 294 -14.19 -2.06 -10.42
CA ILE A 294 -12.89 -1.55 -10.89
C ILE A 294 -12.27 -2.53 -11.90
N LEU A 295 -12.30 -3.83 -11.58
CA LEU A 295 -11.71 -4.89 -12.40
C LEU A 295 -12.57 -5.24 -13.62
N GLY A 296 -13.89 -5.33 -13.47
CA GLY A 296 -14.78 -5.58 -14.59
C GLY A 296 -14.61 -4.55 -15.70
N ALA A 297 -14.42 -3.27 -15.34
CA ALA A 297 -14.18 -2.22 -16.32
C ALA A 297 -12.85 -2.36 -17.07
N SER A 298 -11.82 -2.89 -16.41
CA SER A 298 -10.53 -3.16 -17.04
C SER A 298 -10.58 -4.37 -17.97
N GLN A 299 -11.31 -5.42 -17.58
CA GLN A 299 -11.49 -6.64 -18.38
C GLN A 299 -12.19 -6.35 -19.71
N LEU A 300 -13.28 -5.57 -19.68
CA LEU A 300 -13.99 -5.15 -20.91
C LEU A 300 -13.10 -4.36 -21.88
N LEU A 301 -12.09 -3.66 -21.36
CA LEU A 301 -11.11 -2.94 -22.18
C LEU A 301 -10.06 -3.86 -22.79
N GLY A 302 -9.51 -4.80 -22.00
CA GLY A 302 -8.47 -5.70 -22.50
C GLY A 302 -8.99 -6.78 -23.45
N ASP A 303 -10.27 -7.15 -23.37
CA ASP A 303 -10.91 -8.06 -24.33
C ASP A 303 -11.22 -7.40 -25.69
N GLY A 304 -10.91 -6.11 -25.85
CA GLY A 304 -11.06 -5.40 -27.12
C GLY A 304 -12.51 -5.20 -27.54
N LEU A 305 -13.47 -5.30 -26.60
CA LEU A 305 -14.88 -5.09 -26.88
C LEU A 305 -15.09 -3.68 -27.49
N PRO A 306 -15.76 -3.59 -28.66
CA PRO A 306 -16.09 -2.31 -29.28
C PRO A 306 -16.83 -1.40 -28.32
N ALA A 307 -16.58 -0.09 -28.40
CA ALA A 307 -17.18 0.90 -27.49
C ALA A 307 -18.72 0.83 -27.45
N GLY A 308 -19.38 0.44 -28.55
CA GLY A 308 -20.83 0.31 -28.64
C GLY A 308 -21.42 -0.92 -27.95
N LEU A 309 -20.61 -1.89 -27.52
CA LEU A 309 -21.05 -3.10 -26.80
C LEU A 309 -20.73 -3.04 -25.30
N ARG A 310 -20.14 -1.94 -24.82
CA ARG A 310 -19.82 -1.75 -23.41
C ARG A 310 -21.06 -1.27 -22.64
N PRO A 311 -21.20 -1.62 -21.35
CA PRO A 311 -22.20 -1.01 -20.49
C PRO A 311 -22.15 0.51 -20.59
N GLY A 312 -23.31 1.15 -20.70
CA GLY A 312 -23.38 2.62 -20.71
C GLY A 312 -22.91 3.22 -19.38
N GLY A 313 -22.29 4.40 -19.43
CA GLY A 313 -21.88 5.18 -18.25
C GLY A 313 -20.38 5.50 -18.21
N ASP A 314 -20.05 6.69 -17.72
CA ASP A 314 -18.68 7.24 -17.73
C ASP A 314 -17.69 6.44 -16.87
N ALA A 315 -18.16 5.73 -15.84
CA ALA A 315 -17.34 4.87 -14.97
C ALA A 315 -16.58 3.75 -15.73
N TRP A 316 -17.05 3.40 -16.93
CA TRP A 316 -16.47 2.36 -17.80
C TRP A 316 -15.57 2.93 -18.91
N SER A 317 -15.29 4.24 -18.86
CA SER A 317 -14.42 4.91 -19.83
C SER A 317 -12.99 4.39 -19.79
N ALA A 318 -12.38 4.27 -20.98
CA ALA A 318 -10.96 3.98 -21.14
C ALA A 318 -10.06 5.06 -20.51
N ARG A 319 -10.53 6.31 -20.41
CA ARG A 319 -9.77 7.41 -19.78
C ARG A 319 -9.55 7.20 -18.27
N LEU A 320 -10.42 6.43 -17.63
CA LEU A 320 -10.33 6.11 -16.21
C LEU A 320 -9.42 4.91 -15.93
N GLU A 321 -8.90 4.24 -16.96
CA GLU A 321 -8.10 3.02 -16.76
C GLU A 321 -6.81 3.29 -16.00
N GLY A 322 -6.08 4.37 -16.34
CA GLY A 322 -4.90 4.81 -15.59
C GLY A 322 -5.22 5.08 -14.11
N PRO A 323 -6.16 6.00 -13.80
CA PRO A 323 -6.58 6.26 -12.41
C PRO A 323 -7.09 5.03 -11.65
N ARG A 324 -7.77 4.08 -12.31
CA ARG A 324 -8.20 2.81 -11.70
C ARG A 324 -7.01 1.92 -11.35
N ALA A 325 -6.04 1.81 -12.26
CA ALA A 325 -4.79 1.09 -12.02
C ALA A 325 -3.97 1.74 -10.89
N ASP A 326 -3.86 3.08 -10.87
CA ASP A 326 -3.19 3.84 -9.81
C ASP A 326 -3.84 3.59 -8.44
N LEU A 327 -5.18 3.54 -8.38
CA LEU A 327 -5.91 3.19 -7.16
C LEU A 327 -5.61 1.76 -6.69
N VAL A 328 -5.59 0.78 -7.59
CA VAL A 328 -5.26 -0.63 -7.24
C VAL A 328 -3.83 -0.74 -6.72
N ALA A 329 -2.88 -0.08 -7.38
CA ALA A 329 -1.49 -0.03 -6.95
C ALA A 329 -1.33 0.65 -5.59
N ALA A 330 -2.00 1.79 -5.36
CA ALA A 330 -1.95 2.50 -4.09
C ALA A 330 -2.59 1.68 -2.95
N ALA A 331 -3.73 1.03 -3.22
CA ALA A 331 -4.46 0.22 -2.24
C ALA A 331 -3.66 -1.02 -1.78
N GLY A 332 -2.92 -1.67 -2.68
CA GLY A 332 -2.05 -2.79 -2.36
C GLY A 332 -0.59 -2.42 -2.11
N GLY A 333 -0.22 -1.14 -2.16
CA GLY A 333 1.16 -0.69 -2.09
C GLY A 333 1.72 -0.59 -0.67
N ALA A 334 3.04 -0.36 -0.58
CA ALA A 334 3.76 -0.26 0.70
C ALA A 334 3.20 0.84 1.63
N ALA A 335 2.78 1.98 1.08
CA ALA A 335 2.20 3.07 1.86
C ALA A 335 0.88 2.66 2.53
N ALA A 336 0.00 1.94 1.84
CA ALA A 336 -1.24 1.41 2.41
C ALA A 336 -0.96 0.32 3.45
N ARG A 337 -0.01 -0.57 3.18
CA ARG A 337 0.45 -1.59 4.14
C ARG A 337 0.95 -0.96 5.45
N ALA A 338 1.68 0.16 5.37
CA ALA A 338 2.18 0.87 6.55
C ALA A 338 1.07 1.66 7.28
N ALA A 339 0.17 2.33 6.54
CA ALA A 339 -0.82 3.22 7.13
C ALA A 339 -2.09 2.52 7.64
N ALA A 340 -2.48 1.41 7.01
CA ALA A 340 -3.69 0.63 7.29
C ALA A 340 -3.49 -0.86 6.97
N PRO A 341 -2.65 -1.60 7.72
CA PRO A 341 -2.22 -2.96 7.39
C PRO A 341 -3.38 -3.93 7.19
N ALA A 342 -4.36 -3.96 8.11
CA ALA A 342 -5.50 -4.87 8.01
C ALA A 342 -6.37 -4.61 6.76
N ALA A 343 -6.58 -3.34 6.39
CA ALA A 343 -7.34 -2.98 5.20
C ALA A 343 -6.59 -3.36 3.91
N ALA A 344 -5.27 -3.15 3.88
CA ALA A 344 -4.43 -3.55 2.76
C ALA A 344 -4.39 -5.09 2.60
N GLN A 345 -4.33 -5.84 3.71
CA GLN A 345 -4.42 -7.31 3.71
C GLN A 345 -5.76 -7.82 3.16
N ASP A 346 -6.89 -7.25 3.60
CA ASP A 346 -8.23 -7.59 3.08
C ASP A 346 -8.34 -7.28 1.58
N PHE A 347 -7.85 -6.11 1.15
CA PHE A 347 -7.82 -5.73 -0.26
C PHE A 347 -7.03 -6.73 -1.11
N VAL A 348 -5.79 -7.04 -0.75
CA VAL A 348 -4.93 -7.94 -1.53
C VAL A 348 -5.48 -9.38 -1.52
N THR A 349 -6.00 -9.84 -0.39
CA THR A 349 -6.68 -11.15 -0.31
C THR A 349 -7.86 -11.22 -1.29
N ARG A 350 -8.71 -10.19 -1.33
CA ARG A 350 -9.84 -10.13 -2.28
C ARG A 350 -9.36 -10.05 -3.73
N LEU A 351 -8.31 -9.27 -4.01
CA LEU A 351 -7.73 -9.15 -5.34
C LEU A 351 -7.20 -10.48 -5.85
N VAL A 352 -6.38 -11.17 -5.06
CA VAL A 352 -5.84 -12.48 -5.41
C VAL A 352 -6.96 -13.50 -5.63
N ASN A 353 -7.96 -13.54 -4.74
CA ASN A 353 -9.10 -14.43 -4.87
C ASN A 353 -9.91 -14.15 -6.14
N LEU A 354 -10.20 -12.88 -6.45
CA LEU A 354 -10.99 -12.51 -7.62
C LEU A 354 -10.25 -12.82 -8.93
N VAL A 355 -8.95 -12.50 -9.01
CA VAL A 355 -8.13 -12.80 -10.19
C VAL A 355 -7.94 -14.31 -10.38
N SER A 356 -7.82 -15.07 -9.28
CA SER A 356 -7.74 -16.53 -9.35
C SER A 356 -9.06 -17.19 -9.77
N GLY A 357 -10.20 -16.72 -9.25
CA GLY A 357 -11.53 -17.23 -9.59
C GLY A 357 -11.94 -16.93 -11.03
N ALA A 358 -11.51 -15.79 -11.58
CA ALA A 358 -11.71 -15.46 -13.00
C ALA A 358 -10.89 -16.37 -13.96
N GLY A 359 -9.91 -17.11 -13.44
CA GLY A 359 -9.07 -18.04 -14.20
C GLY A 359 -9.42 -19.52 -14.02
N GLY A 360 -10.43 -19.84 -13.20
CA GLY A 360 -10.82 -21.22 -12.85
C GLY A 360 -11.89 -21.81 -13.77
N GLU A 361 -11.62 -23.03 -14.25
CA GLU A 361 -12.56 -24.03 -14.82
C GLU A 361 -13.21 -23.79 -16.19
N SER A 362 -13.32 -22.56 -16.69
CA SER A 362 -13.80 -22.34 -18.07
C SER A 362 -12.61 -22.15 -19.01
N GLY A 363 -12.21 -23.21 -19.72
CA GLY A 363 -11.05 -23.31 -20.60
C GLY A 363 -10.99 -22.39 -21.83
N GLY A 364 -11.47 -21.16 -21.75
CA GLY A 364 -11.33 -20.16 -22.81
C GLY A 364 -11.88 -18.81 -22.36
N GLY A 365 -10.99 -17.87 -22.03
CA GLY A 365 -11.37 -16.47 -21.82
C GLY A 365 -11.28 -15.95 -20.39
N GLY A 366 -10.20 -16.23 -19.66
CA GLY A 366 -9.85 -15.40 -18.50
C GLY A 366 -9.61 -13.96 -18.96
N GLY A 367 -10.62 -13.11 -18.78
CA GLY A 367 -10.72 -11.76 -19.37
C GLY A 367 -9.40 -11.01 -19.31
N ARG A 368 -8.96 -10.50 -20.45
CA ARG A 368 -7.72 -9.72 -20.55
C ARG A 368 -7.93 -8.42 -19.80
N VAL A 369 -7.10 -8.15 -18.80
CA VAL A 369 -7.02 -6.81 -18.19
C VAL A 369 -6.17 -5.90 -19.06
N SER A 370 -6.31 -4.59 -18.86
CA SER A 370 -5.48 -3.62 -19.59
C SER A 370 -3.99 -3.71 -19.16
N PRO A 371 -3.05 -3.21 -19.98
CA PRO A 371 -1.64 -3.11 -19.60
C PRO A 371 -1.39 -2.26 -18.34
N HIS A 372 -2.20 -1.22 -18.10
CA HIS A 372 -2.10 -0.41 -16.88
C HIS A 372 -2.45 -1.23 -15.64
N MET A 373 -3.52 -2.03 -15.71
CA MET A 373 -3.94 -2.88 -14.60
C MET A 373 -2.95 -4.01 -14.34
N SER A 374 -2.37 -4.61 -15.40
CA SER A 374 -1.27 -5.57 -15.25
C SER A 374 -0.04 -4.96 -14.56
N ALA A 375 0.33 -3.72 -14.91
CA ALA A 375 1.40 -3.00 -14.22
C ALA A 375 1.06 -2.73 -12.74
N ALA A 376 -0.19 -2.36 -12.43
CA ALA A 376 -0.65 -2.17 -11.06
C ALA A 376 -0.57 -3.47 -10.24
N TYR A 377 -0.95 -4.62 -10.81
CA TYR A 377 -0.76 -5.92 -10.16
C TYR A 377 0.72 -6.21 -9.88
N GLY A 378 1.62 -5.80 -10.77
CA GLY A 378 3.07 -5.91 -10.55
C GLY A 378 3.52 -5.11 -9.32
N GLN A 379 3.04 -3.88 -9.17
CA GLN A 379 3.34 -3.04 -7.99
C GLN A 379 2.77 -3.63 -6.69
N VAL A 380 1.57 -4.21 -6.74
CA VAL A 380 1.00 -4.93 -5.60
C VAL A 380 1.86 -6.15 -5.24
N LEU A 381 2.23 -6.98 -6.22
CA LEU A 381 3.07 -8.16 -5.97
C LEU A 381 4.44 -7.78 -5.41
N HIS A 382 5.04 -6.68 -5.88
CA HIS A 382 6.29 -6.16 -5.34
C HIS A 382 6.17 -5.79 -3.84
N ALA A 383 5.11 -5.06 -3.47
CA ALA A 383 4.86 -4.69 -2.07
C ALA A 383 4.52 -5.88 -1.14
N TRP A 384 4.13 -7.01 -1.73
CA TRP A 384 3.73 -8.24 -1.04
C TRP A 384 4.63 -9.43 -1.40
N ARG A 385 5.86 -9.18 -1.87
CA ARG A 385 6.78 -10.23 -2.35
C ARG A 385 7.09 -11.28 -1.28
N ASP A 386 7.21 -10.87 -0.03
CA ASP A 386 7.51 -11.79 1.06
C ASP A 386 6.35 -12.75 1.30
N ASP A 387 5.10 -12.26 1.24
CA ASP A 387 3.89 -13.06 1.35
C ASP A 387 3.68 -13.97 0.13
N LEU A 388 3.98 -13.46 -1.07
CA LEU A 388 3.95 -14.20 -2.34
C LEU A 388 4.91 -15.40 -2.31
N TYR A 389 6.17 -15.17 -1.94
CA TYR A 389 7.18 -16.22 -1.97
C TYR A 389 7.14 -17.11 -0.73
N ALA A 390 6.68 -16.62 0.42
CA ALA A 390 6.38 -17.46 1.58
C ALA A 390 5.38 -18.57 1.22
N ALA A 391 4.39 -18.28 0.36
CA ALA A 391 3.42 -19.28 -0.08
C ALA A 391 4.02 -20.46 -0.87
N VAL A 392 5.23 -20.33 -1.43
CA VAL A 392 5.93 -21.41 -2.13
C VAL A 392 7.10 -22.00 -1.35
N THR A 393 7.73 -21.23 -0.46
CA THR A 393 8.90 -21.67 0.30
C THR A 393 8.57 -22.23 1.67
N THR A 394 7.42 -21.88 2.27
CA THR A 394 7.06 -22.43 3.58
C THR A 394 6.82 -23.95 3.48
N PRO A 395 7.42 -24.76 4.38
CA PRO A 395 7.19 -26.19 4.43
C PRO A 395 5.80 -26.52 5.01
N LEU A 396 5.03 -25.54 5.46
CA LEU A 396 3.66 -25.71 5.93
C LEU A 396 2.66 -25.34 4.82
N PRO A 397 1.45 -25.93 4.77
CA PRO A 397 0.37 -25.36 3.98
C PRO A 397 0.06 -23.92 4.43
N PRO A 398 -0.60 -23.09 3.60
CA PRO A 398 -1.13 -21.82 4.05
C PRO A 398 -2.08 -21.99 5.25
N GLY A 399 -2.16 -20.97 6.11
CA GLY A 399 -3.16 -20.93 7.17
C GLY A 399 -4.56 -20.92 6.56
N GLY A 400 -5.37 -21.96 6.78
CA GLY A 400 -6.80 -21.88 6.46
C GLY A 400 -7.43 -20.73 7.25
N PRO A 401 -8.51 -20.09 6.74
CA PRO A 401 -9.21 -19.08 7.50
C PRO A 401 -9.64 -19.68 8.84
N ALA A 402 -9.19 -19.08 9.94
CA ALA A 402 -9.60 -19.50 11.27
C ALA A 402 -11.14 -19.43 11.35
N PRO A 403 -11.81 -20.37 12.01
CA PRO A 403 -13.27 -20.35 12.13
C PRO A 403 -13.74 -19.00 12.69
N ALA A 404 -14.84 -18.46 12.17
CA ALA A 404 -15.30 -17.08 12.39
C ALA A 404 -15.38 -16.63 13.86
N ALA A 405 -15.55 -17.56 14.80
CA ALA A 405 -15.53 -17.29 16.24
C ALA A 405 -14.16 -16.89 16.81
N SER A 406 -13.07 -17.18 16.10
CA SER A 406 -11.68 -16.91 16.52
C SER A 406 -11.06 -15.68 15.83
N ALA A 407 -11.70 -15.12 14.80
CA ALA A 407 -11.18 -13.99 14.04
C ALA A 407 -11.18 -12.67 14.84
N SER A 408 -12.15 -12.47 15.74
CA SER A 408 -12.17 -11.30 16.63
C SER A 408 -11.12 -11.39 17.75
N ALA A 409 -10.83 -12.60 18.24
CA ALA A 409 -9.82 -12.87 19.27
C ALA A 409 -8.39 -12.83 18.70
N ALA A 410 -8.19 -13.32 17.47
CA ALA A 410 -6.90 -13.26 16.77
C ALA A 410 -6.52 -11.82 16.43
N ALA A 411 -7.45 -10.98 15.96
CA ALA A 411 -7.18 -9.58 15.66
C ALA A 411 -6.74 -8.75 16.88
N SER A 412 -7.20 -9.10 18.09
CA SER A 412 -6.76 -8.48 19.34
C SER A 412 -5.46 -9.06 19.90
N ALA A 413 -5.12 -10.32 19.60
CA ALA A 413 -3.91 -10.98 20.10
C ALA A 413 -2.66 -10.69 19.24
N SER A 414 -2.83 -10.35 17.96
CA SER A 414 -1.73 -10.03 17.03
C SER A 414 -1.00 -8.71 17.32
N ALA A 415 -1.44 -7.92 18.29
CA ALA A 415 -0.86 -6.62 18.60
C ALA A 415 0.24 -6.66 19.68
N GLU A 416 0.32 -7.73 20.48
CA GLU A 416 1.22 -7.78 21.65
C GLU A 416 2.40 -8.76 21.54
N ASP A 417 2.33 -9.77 20.67
CA ASP A 417 3.43 -10.72 20.47
C ASP A 417 3.91 -10.67 19.01
N GLY A 418 5.14 -10.20 18.80
CA GLY A 418 5.83 -10.08 17.51
C GLY A 418 6.16 -11.42 16.83
N SER A 419 5.29 -12.43 16.91
CA SER A 419 5.43 -13.67 16.15
C SER A 419 4.99 -13.44 14.70
N ASP A 420 5.92 -12.91 13.89
CA ASP A 420 5.85 -12.86 12.44
C ASP A 420 5.62 -14.27 11.88
N VAL A 421 4.37 -14.64 11.63
CA VAL A 421 4.08 -15.65 10.62
C VAL A 421 3.79 -14.89 9.33
N PRO A 422 4.76 -14.75 8.42
CA PRO A 422 4.53 -14.11 7.13
C PRO A 422 3.51 -14.93 6.32
N GLY A 423 2.62 -14.23 5.62
CA GLY A 423 1.69 -14.81 4.66
C GLY A 423 0.23 -14.46 4.92
N LEU A 424 -0.43 -13.95 3.88
CA LEU A 424 -1.88 -13.74 3.80
C LEU A 424 -2.74 -15.04 3.88
N GLY A 425 -2.15 -16.20 4.16
CA GLY A 425 -2.86 -17.49 4.16
C GLY A 425 -3.37 -17.93 2.78
N LEU A 426 -2.82 -17.36 1.70
CA LEU A 426 -3.17 -17.68 0.33
C LEU A 426 -2.28 -18.78 -0.22
N ASP A 427 -2.85 -19.72 -0.97
CA ASP A 427 -2.08 -20.77 -1.64
C ASP A 427 -1.31 -20.23 -2.86
N ALA A 428 -0.21 -20.93 -3.20
CA ALA A 428 0.64 -20.57 -4.32
C ALA A 428 -0.10 -20.53 -5.67
N GLY A 429 -1.16 -21.32 -5.85
CA GLY A 429 -1.94 -21.34 -7.09
C GLY A 429 -2.69 -20.03 -7.32
N ARG A 430 -3.29 -19.46 -6.26
CA ARG A 430 -3.97 -18.16 -6.35
C ARG A 430 -2.99 -17.03 -6.61
N TRP A 431 -1.84 -17.03 -5.93
CA TRP A 431 -0.76 -16.09 -6.20
C TRP A 431 -0.22 -16.20 -7.63
N ALA A 432 -0.07 -17.42 -8.16
CA ALA A 432 0.35 -17.64 -9.54
C ALA A 432 -0.64 -17.05 -10.56
N ALA A 433 -1.94 -16.97 -10.25
CA ALA A 433 -2.90 -16.32 -11.13
C ALA A 433 -2.65 -14.81 -11.21
N LEU A 434 -2.45 -14.15 -10.07
CA LEU A 434 -2.12 -12.71 -10.03
C LEU A 434 -0.76 -12.42 -10.67
N LEU A 435 0.25 -13.27 -10.42
CA LEU A 435 1.57 -13.17 -11.05
C LEU A 435 1.50 -13.30 -12.57
N ARG A 436 0.74 -14.27 -13.11
CA ARG A 436 0.54 -14.36 -14.56
C ARG A 436 -0.19 -13.14 -15.12
N ALA A 437 -1.19 -12.62 -14.40
CA ALA A 437 -1.92 -11.43 -14.82
C ALA A 437 -1.04 -10.16 -14.83
N SER A 438 -0.08 -10.04 -13.90
CA SER A 438 0.85 -8.90 -13.85
C SER A 438 1.95 -8.97 -14.91
N LEU A 439 2.35 -10.18 -15.30
CA LEU A 439 3.34 -10.44 -16.36
C LEU A 439 2.79 -10.21 -17.76
N ARG A 440 1.45 -10.21 -17.94
CA ARG A 440 0.83 -9.80 -19.21
C ARG A 440 1.25 -8.38 -19.55
N GLY A 441 1.64 -8.14 -20.79
CA GLY A 441 2.17 -6.85 -21.22
C GLY A 441 3.63 -6.57 -20.82
N GLY A 442 4.31 -7.49 -20.13
CA GLY A 442 5.78 -7.53 -19.95
C GLY A 442 6.39 -6.43 -19.07
N SER A 443 5.71 -5.33 -18.78
CA SER A 443 6.26 -4.17 -18.06
C SER A 443 6.67 -4.49 -16.62
N SER A 444 5.96 -5.40 -15.94
CA SER A 444 6.26 -5.83 -14.57
C SER A 444 7.34 -6.90 -14.49
N ALA A 445 7.69 -7.56 -15.60
CA ALA A 445 8.54 -8.75 -15.58
C ALA A 445 9.94 -8.51 -15.00
N PRO A 446 10.67 -7.44 -15.36
CA PRO A 446 12.00 -7.19 -14.79
C PRO A 446 11.98 -6.95 -13.28
N LEU A 447 10.99 -6.17 -12.79
CA LEU A 447 10.83 -5.88 -11.37
C LEU A 447 10.57 -7.16 -10.57
N LEU A 448 9.61 -7.96 -11.03
CA LEU A 448 9.22 -9.20 -10.34
C LEU A 448 10.29 -10.29 -10.44
N ALA A 449 11.09 -10.30 -11.51
CA ALA A 449 12.25 -11.16 -11.60
C ALA A 449 13.31 -10.75 -10.57
N ALA A 450 13.60 -9.45 -10.44
CA ALA A 450 14.53 -8.94 -9.42
C ALA A 450 14.05 -9.27 -7.99
N ASP A 451 12.75 -9.20 -7.73
CA ASP A 451 12.18 -9.62 -6.45
C ASP A 451 12.39 -11.12 -6.18
N ALA A 452 12.16 -11.99 -7.17
CA ALA A 452 12.39 -13.43 -7.04
C ALA A 452 13.86 -13.74 -6.71
N VAL A 453 14.78 -13.09 -7.42
CA VAL A 453 16.24 -13.20 -7.22
C VAL A 453 16.65 -12.74 -5.84
N THR A 454 16.17 -11.56 -5.42
CA THR A 454 16.50 -10.97 -4.13
C THR A 454 16.00 -11.87 -3.00
N PHE A 455 14.76 -12.33 -3.08
CA PHE A 455 14.18 -13.20 -2.06
C PHE A 455 14.91 -14.55 -1.96
N ALA A 456 15.27 -15.16 -3.10
CA ALA A 456 16.06 -16.40 -3.13
C ALA A 456 17.47 -16.20 -2.54
N ALA A 457 18.14 -15.09 -2.87
CA ALA A 457 19.44 -14.76 -2.30
C ALA A 457 19.37 -14.54 -0.78
N ASP A 458 18.34 -13.82 -0.30
CA ASP A 458 18.12 -13.58 1.13
C ASP A 458 17.83 -14.88 1.91
N LEU A 459 17.15 -15.85 1.29
CA LEU A 459 16.96 -17.19 1.87
C LEU A 459 18.28 -17.91 2.07
N GLU A 460 19.14 -17.94 1.04
CA GLU A 460 20.45 -18.56 1.13
C GLU A 460 21.33 -17.85 2.14
N GLN A 461 21.37 -16.51 2.12
CA GLN A 461 22.17 -15.72 3.05
C GLN A 461 21.74 -15.95 4.50
N ARG A 462 20.42 -16.00 4.79
CA ARG A 462 19.92 -16.34 6.12
C ARG A 462 20.31 -17.76 6.54
N ALA A 463 20.23 -18.72 5.63
CA ALA A 463 20.66 -20.10 5.92
C ALA A 463 22.16 -20.19 6.19
N TRP A 464 22.99 -19.44 5.45
CA TRP A 464 24.42 -19.31 5.70
C TRP A 464 24.72 -18.72 7.07
N ALA A 465 24.04 -17.63 7.44
CA ALA A 465 24.18 -17.02 8.76
C ALA A 465 23.74 -17.97 9.88
N ALA A 466 22.58 -18.62 9.74
CA ALA A 466 22.03 -19.56 10.73
C ALA A 466 22.88 -20.82 10.92
N THR A 467 23.71 -21.17 9.93
CA THR A 467 24.62 -22.33 9.97
C THR A 467 26.09 -21.91 9.92
N ARG A 468 26.41 -20.70 10.41
CA ARG A 468 27.79 -20.23 10.50
C ARG A 468 28.62 -21.19 11.36
N GLY A 469 29.86 -21.47 10.97
CA GLY A 469 30.74 -22.40 11.67
C GLY A 469 30.42 -23.89 11.48
N TYR A 470 29.32 -24.23 10.79
CA TYR A 470 29.10 -25.57 10.28
C TYR A 470 30.02 -25.81 9.08
N ASN A 471 31.12 -26.52 9.29
CA ASN A 471 32.01 -27.17 8.30
C ASN A 471 33.31 -27.61 9.02
N ARG A 472 33.22 -28.62 9.87
CA ARG A 472 34.37 -29.16 10.60
C ARG A 472 34.58 -30.62 10.24
N ALA A 473 35.80 -30.98 9.84
CA ALA A 473 36.19 -32.32 9.38
C ALA A 473 36.01 -33.42 10.45
N ASP A 474 35.81 -32.99 11.70
CA ASP A 474 35.65 -33.75 12.92
C ASP A 474 34.19 -34.13 13.24
N THR A 475 33.20 -33.57 12.56
CA THR A 475 31.79 -33.98 12.71
C THR A 475 31.43 -35.01 11.65
N GLY A 476 31.14 -36.25 12.05
CA GLY A 476 30.89 -37.39 11.16
C GLY A 476 29.87 -37.12 10.03
N HIS A 477 29.89 -37.99 9.01
CA HIS A 477 29.09 -37.84 7.78
C HIS A 477 27.59 -37.68 8.10
N TYR A 478 27.04 -36.49 7.80
CA TYR A 478 25.60 -36.22 7.78
C TYR A 478 25.02 -36.60 6.42
N PRO A 479 23.78 -37.12 6.36
CA PRO A 479 23.14 -37.47 5.09
C PRO A 479 22.79 -36.25 4.22
N ALA A 480 22.64 -35.06 4.82
CA ALA A 480 22.39 -33.82 4.08
C ALA A 480 23.11 -32.62 4.72
N SER A 481 23.32 -31.57 3.92
CA SER A 481 23.73 -30.26 4.44
C SER A 481 22.56 -29.59 5.20
N PRO A 482 22.79 -28.92 6.35
CA PRO A 482 21.76 -28.15 7.04
C PRO A 482 21.25 -26.96 6.21
N ARG A 483 21.92 -26.65 5.08
CA ARG A 483 21.51 -25.62 4.10
C ARG A 483 20.63 -26.17 2.98
N ALA A 484 20.45 -27.50 2.88
CA ALA A 484 19.79 -28.13 1.75
C ALA A 484 18.31 -27.70 1.59
N LEU A 485 17.60 -27.47 2.70
CA LEU A 485 16.22 -26.95 2.66
C LEU A 485 16.17 -25.54 2.04
N ALA A 486 17.05 -24.64 2.46
CA ALA A 486 17.06 -23.27 1.95
C ALA A 486 17.42 -23.21 0.46
N TYR A 487 18.38 -24.03 0.02
CA TYR A 487 18.72 -24.16 -1.40
C TYR A 487 17.51 -24.64 -2.22
N HIS A 488 16.78 -25.64 -1.74
CA HIS A 488 15.55 -26.10 -2.40
C HIS A 488 14.47 -25.01 -2.42
N GLN A 489 14.28 -24.28 -1.32
CA GLN A 489 13.33 -23.17 -1.25
C GLN A 489 13.67 -22.07 -2.27
N SER A 490 14.95 -21.72 -2.42
CA SER A 490 15.42 -20.78 -3.44
C SER A 490 15.12 -21.27 -4.87
N ASN A 491 15.30 -22.56 -5.13
CA ASN A 491 14.93 -23.16 -6.42
C ASN A 491 13.42 -23.12 -6.66
N GLU A 492 12.60 -23.34 -5.64
CA GLU A 492 11.14 -23.25 -5.76
C GLU A 492 10.66 -21.83 -6.07
N VAL A 493 11.36 -20.79 -5.58
CA VAL A 493 11.09 -19.38 -5.94
C VAL A 493 11.36 -19.16 -7.43
N ALA A 494 12.53 -19.59 -7.91
CA ALA A 494 12.90 -19.46 -9.32
C ALA A 494 11.95 -20.27 -10.23
N ALA A 495 11.62 -21.50 -9.85
CA ALA A 495 10.68 -22.35 -10.57
C ALA A 495 9.26 -21.76 -10.61
N PHE A 496 8.79 -21.21 -9.48
CA PHE A 496 7.48 -20.57 -9.40
C PHE A 496 7.37 -19.36 -10.33
N PHE A 497 8.34 -18.44 -10.27
CA PHE A 497 8.37 -17.28 -11.14
C PHE A 497 8.53 -17.68 -12.62
N GLY A 498 9.52 -18.53 -12.92
CA GLY A 498 9.80 -18.97 -14.28
C GLY A 498 8.62 -19.69 -14.92
N THR A 499 7.91 -20.55 -14.17
CA THR A 499 6.70 -21.23 -14.68
C THR A 499 5.60 -20.23 -15.02
N ALA A 500 5.39 -19.21 -14.18
CA ALA A 500 4.40 -18.17 -14.45
C ALA A 500 4.78 -17.32 -15.68
N LEU A 501 6.07 -17.00 -15.83
CA LEU A 501 6.62 -16.28 -16.98
C LEU A 501 6.40 -17.05 -18.28
N THR A 502 6.82 -18.31 -18.31
CA THR A 502 6.69 -19.20 -19.48
C THR A 502 5.23 -19.42 -19.89
N ALA A 503 4.36 -19.72 -18.93
CA ALA A 503 2.93 -19.89 -19.20
C ALA A 503 2.30 -18.60 -19.75
N THR A 504 2.74 -17.43 -19.28
CA THR A 504 2.24 -16.14 -19.79
C THR A 504 2.75 -15.86 -21.19
N ALA A 505 4.03 -16.09 -21.46
CA ALA A 505 4.63 -15.92 -22.78
C ALA A 505 3.95 -16.82 -23.83
N GLU A 506 3.64 -18.05 -23.48
CA GLU A 506 2.91 -18.98 -24.36
C GLU A 506 1.48 -18.54 -24.63
N ALA A 507 0.77 -18.07 -23.61
CA ALA A 507 -0.58 -17.55 -23.79
C ALA A 507 -0.58 -16.35 -24.76
N GLU A 508 0.41 -15.46 -24.66
CA GLU A 508 0.57 -14.35 -25.60
C GLU A 508 1.01 -14.80 -27.01
N LEU A 509 1.89 -15.80 -27.12
CA LEU A 509 2.26 -16.41 -28.42
C LEU A 509 1.05 -17.03 -29.12
N ASN A 510 0.22 -17.77 -28.38
CA ASN A 510 -0.97 -18.41 -28.92
C ASN A 510 -2.00 -17.36 -29.35
N ALA A 511 -2.19 -16.31 -28.56
CA ALA A 511 -3.07 -15.20 -28.93
C ALA A 511 -2.55 -14.42 -30.14
N TYR A 512 -1.23 -14.23 -30.26
CA TYR A 512 -0.61 -13.63 -31.44
C TYR A 512 -0.87 -14.44 -32.71
N ALA A 513 -0.66 -15.76 -32.64
CA ALA A 513 -0.91 -16.66 -33.76
C ALA A 513 -2.38 -16.62 -34.21
N ALA A 514 -3.33 -16.49 -33.27
CA ALA A 514 -4.74 -16.35 -33.57
C ALA A 514 -5.12 -14.97 -34.17
N ALA A 515 -4.34 -13.93 -33.89
CA ALA A 515 -4.64 -12.53 -34.26
C ALA A 515 -3.79 -12.01 -35.44
N LEU A 516 -3.19 -12.90 -36.24
CA LEU A 516 -2.13 -12.62 -37.24
C LEU A 516 -2.47 -11.50 -38.25
N ALA A 517 -3.75 -11.24 -38.52
CA ALA A 517 -4.21 -10.18 -39.41
C ALA A 517 -4.43 -8.81 -38.72
N ALA A 518 -4.55 -8.75 -37.38
CA ALA A 518 -5.05 -7.57 -36.68
C ALA A 518 -3.98 -6.77 -35.89
N HIS A 519 -2.87 -7.35 -35.42
CA HIS A 519 -1.91 -6.61 -34.57
C HIS A 519 -0.47 -7.17 -34.62
N GLN A 520 0.33 -6.74 -35.61
CA GLN A 520 1.69 -7.25 -35.81
C GLN A 520 2.79 -6.53 -34.99
N ARG A 521 2.55 -5.31 -34.49
CA ARG A 521 3.63 -4.48 -33.89
C ARG A 521 3.72 -4.48 -32.37
N ARG A 522 2.62 -4.65 -31.63
CA ARG A 522 2.63 -4.59 -30.15
C ARG A 522 3.06 -5.91 -29.51
N THR A 523 2.62 -7.05 -30.05
CA THR A 523 2.87 -8.37 -29.43
C THR A 523 4.30 -8.86 -29.63
N ALA A 524 4.98 -8.48 -30.73
CA ALA A 524 6.38 -8.83 -30.95
C ALA A 524 7.33 -8.25 -29.87
N VAL A 525 7.15 -6.97 -29.52
CA VAL A 525 7.92 -6.30 -28.45
C VAL A 525 7.75 -7.00 -27.10
N LEU A 526 6.52 -7.43 -26.81
CA LEU A 526 6.20 -8.15 -25.58
C LEU A 526 6.92 -9.50 -25.51
N LEU A 527 6.90 -10.23 -26.62
CA LEU A 527 7.54 -11.54 -26.72
C LEU A 527 9.06 -11.44 -26.58
N ASP A 528 9.69 -10.40 -27.13
CA ASP A 528 11.13 -10.18 -26.96
C ASP A 528 11.48 -9.85 -25.51
N ILE A 529 10.71 -9.01 -24.81
CA ILE A 529 10.93 -8.70 -23.38
C ILE A 529 10.80 -9.97 -22.53
N LEU A 530 9.75 -10.76 -22.77
CA LEU A 530 9.51 -12.01 -22.02
C LEU A 530 10.57 -13.07 -22.35
N ALA A 531 10.95 -13.22 -23.62
CA ALA A 531 11.96 -14.17 -24.04
C ALA A 531 13.36 -13.78 -23.53
N GLU A 532 13.71 -12.50 -23.51
CA GLU A 532 15.00 -12.05 -22.99
C GLU A 532 15.07 -12.21 -21.47
N THR A 533 13.97 -11.91 -20.76
CA THR A 533 13.84 -12.23 -19.33
C THR A 533 13.97 -13.75 -19.11
N ALA A 534 13.37 -14.58 -19.96
CA ALA A 534 13.51 -16.03 -19.88
C ALA A 534 14.94 -16.51 -20.16
N LYS A 535 15.66 -15.94 -21.14
CA LYS A 535 17.07 -16.29 -21.43
C LYS A 535 18.02 -15.99 -20.27
N SER A 536 17.68 -15.04 -19.41
CA SER A 536 18.46 -14.77 -18.21
C SER A 536 18.25 -15.80 -17.10
N ILE A 537 17.28 -16.72 -17.25
CA ILE A 537 17.06 -17.85 -16.35
C ILE A 537 17.79 -19.09 -16.91
N ASP A 538 18.86 -19.49 -16.24
CA ASP A 538 19.64 -20.70 -16.52
C ASP A 538 19.14 -21.86 -15.63
N GLY A 539 18.36 -22.77 -16.22
CA GLY A 539 17.78 -23.93 -15.53
C GLY A 539 18.80 -24.96 -15.01
N THR A 540 20.10 -24.79 -15.29
CA THR A 540 21.18 -25.67 -14.80
C THR A 540 22.05 -25.01 -13.73
N SER A 541 21.91 -23.70 -13.50
CA SER A 541 22.74 -22.98 -12.55
C SER A 541 22.01 -21.76 -11.98
N LEU A 542 21.69 -21.84 -10.68
CA LEU A 542 21.09 -20.74 -9.93
C LEU A 542 22.01 -19.51 -9.94
N VAL A 543 23.31 -19.68 -9.72
CA VAL A 543 24.29 -18.56 -9.71
C VAL A 543 24.31 -17.83 -11.06
N ARG A 544 24.24 -18.55 -12.20
CA ARG A 544 24.15 -17.92 -13.52
C ARG A 544 22.80 -17.23 -13.74
N THR A 545 21.71 -17.84 -13.29
CA THR A 545 20.37 -17.21 -13.31
C THR A 545 20.37 -15.88 -12.56
N LEU A 546 20.82 -15.87 -11.32
CA LEU A 546 20.87 -14.67 -10.47
C LEU A 546 21.82 -13.61 -11.07
N THR A 547 22.97 -14.01 -11.62
CA THR A 547 23.95 -13.10 -12.24
C THR A 547 23.42 -12.48 -13.55
N ASN A 548 22.70 -13.25 -14.37
CA ASN A 548 22.15 -12.77 -15.63
C ASN A 548 20.92 -11.87 -15.41
N LEU A 549 20.11 -12.17 -14.41
CA LEU A 549 19.00 -11.31 -14.00
C LEU A 549 19.48 -10.00 -13.35
N ALA A 550 20.55 -10.04 -12.54
CA ALA A 550 21.12 -8.86 -11.89
C ALA A 550 21.88 -7.92 -12.84
N ARG A 551 22.36 -8.40 -14.00
CA ARG A 551 23.08 -7.58 -14.98
C ARG A 551 22.19 -6.60 -15.77
N GLY A 552 20.87 -6.65 -15.58
CA GLY A 552 19.94 -5.59 -15.98
C GLY A 552 19.89 -5.32 -17.49
N LEU A 553 18.83 -5.75 -18.15
CA LEU A 553 18.47 -5.19 -19.45
C LEU A 553 18.08 -3.73 -19.26
N THR A 554 18.96 -2.80 -19.62
CA THR A 554 18.58 -1.39 -19.69
C THR A 554 17.51 -1.22 -20.76
N VAL A 555 16.52 -0.39 -20.47
CA VAL A 555 15.39 -0.09 -21.38
C VAL A 555 15.88 0.28 -22.78
N GLU A 556 17.04 0.93 -22.88
CA GLU A 556 17.69 1.33 -24.14
C GLU A 556 18.19 0.15 -24.99
N ILE A 557 18.69 -0.94 -24.38
CA ILE A 557 19.12 -2.16 -25.09
C ILE A 557 17.90 -2.91 -25.64
N VAL A 558 16.83 -2.97 -24.85
CA VAL A 558 15.55 -3.56 -25.26
C VAL A 558 14.95 -2.75 -26.40
N GLU A 559 14.94 -1.42 -26.31
CA GLU A 559 14.38 -0.56 -27.34
C GLU A 559 15.17 -0.62 -28.66
N ALA A 560 16.50 -0.69 -28.61
CA ALA A 560 17.36 -0.83 -29.78
C ALA A 560 17.19 -2.20 -30.48
N ARG A 561 17.08 -3.29 -29.72
CA ARG A 561 16.83 -4.64 -30.27
C ARG A 561 15.43 -4.81 -30.82
N VAL A 562 14.42 -4.25 -30.14
CA VAL A 562 13.04 -4.22 -30.62
C VAL A 562 12.95 -3.49 -31.97
N ARG A 563 13.66 -2.35 -32.12
CA ARG A 563 13.71 -1.61 -33.39
C ARG A 563 14.35 -2.42 -34.53
N GLN A 564 15.25 -3.34 -34.20
CA GLN A 564 15.98 -4.19 -35.16
C GLN A 564 15.25 -5.52 -35.47
N ALA A 565 14.46 -6.07 -34.54
CA ALA A 565 13.75 -7.34 -34.69
C ALA A 565 12.37 -7.20 -35.38
N VAL A 566 11.75 -6.02 -35.33
CA VAL A 566 10.40 -5.76 -35.87
C VAL A 566 10.35 -5.76 -37.41
N SER A 567 11.46 -5.95 -38.13
CA SER A 567 11.40 -6.00 -39.60
C SER A 567 10.97 -7.34 -40.19
N THR A 568 11.25 -8.49 -39.58
CA THR A 568 10.84 -9.83 -40.09
C THR A 568 11.38 -10.95 -39.20
N LEU A 569 10.60 -11.62 -38.33
CA LEU A 569 11.05 -12.89 -37.70
C LEU A 569 9.92 -13.92 -37.41
N PRO A 570 10.18 -15.24 -37.65
CA PRO A 570 9.33 -16.37 -37.30
C PRO A 570 9.38 -16.72 -35.80
N THR A 571 8.24 -17.17 -35.25
CA THR A 571 8.05 -17.45 -33.80
C THR A 571 8.66 -18.77 -33.30
N GLU A 572 9.35 -19.53 -34.16
CA GLU A 572 9.91 -20.85 -33.83
C GLU A 572 11.06 -20.79 -32.82
N GLY A 573 11.94 -19.78 -32.91
CA GLY A 573 13.07 -19.62 -31.98
C GLY A 573 12.63 -19.36 -30.53
N SER A 574 11.60 -18.54 -30.32
CA SER A 574 11.07 -18.26 -28.99
C SER A 574 10.38 -19.49 -28.37
N ARG A 575 9.75 -20.34 -29.19
CA ARG A 575 9.13 -21.60 -28.73
C ARG A 575 10.16 -22.63 -28.26
N ALA A 576 11.29 -22.75 -28.95
CA ALA A 576 12.38 -23.64 -28.55
C ALA A 576 12.96 -23.23 -27.19
N ILE A 577 13.24 -21.94 -26.98
CA ILE A 577 13.74 -21.41 -25.70
C ILE A 577 12.75 -21.70 -24.56
N LEU A 578 11.45 -21.49 -24.78
CA LEU A 578 10.43 -21.79 -23.76
C LEU A 578 10.35 -23.30 -23.45
N ALA A 579 10.52 -24.17 -24.45
CA ALA A 579 10.57 -25.61 -24.25
C ALA A 579 11.79 -26.03 -23.40
N ASP A 580 12.97 -25.50 -23.69
CA ASP A 580 14.19 -25.73 -22.89
C ASP A 580 14.04 -25.20 -21.47
N LEU A 581 13.44 -24.02 -21.31
CA LEU A 581 13.16 -23.45 -19.98
C LEU A 581 12.21 -24.34 -19.17
N ARG A 582 11.14 -24.87 -19.78
CA ARG A 582 10.24 -25.83 -19.10
C ARG A 582 10.97 -27.11 -18.68
N ALA A 583 11.88 -27.60 -19.50
CA ALA A 583 12.67 -28.79 -19.19
C ALA A 583 13.61 -28.55 -17.99
N GLY A 584 14.14 -27.32 -17.85
CA GLY A 584 14.99 -26.88 -16.74
C GLY A 584 14.25 -26.51 -15.46
N LEU A 585 13.06 -25.90 -15.55
CA LEU A 585 12.25 -25.45 -14.40
C LEU A 585 11.39 -26.57 -13.78
N ARG A 586 12.02 -27.68 -13.40
CA ARG A 586 11.31 -28.80 -12.78
C ARG A 586 10.82 -28.41 -11.39
N ARG A 587 9.51 -28.17 -11.28
CA ARG A 587 8.83 -28.04 -9.98
C ARG A 587 8.62 -29.42 -9.37
N TYR A 588 8.76 -29.54 -8.05
CA TYR A 588 8.41 -30.76 -7.33
C TYR A 588 7.06 -30.60 -6.63
N PRO A 589 5.94 -30.88 -7.33
CA PRO A 589 4.62 -30.71 -6.73
C PRO A 589 4.49 -31.56 -5.47
N GLY A 590 4.05 -30.93 -4.39
CA GLY A 590 3.87 -31.58 -3.09
C GLY A 590 5.18 -31.81 -2.32
N TRP A 591 6.29 -31.14 -2.66
CA TRP A 591 7.52 -31.24 -1.87
C TRP A 591 7.29 -30.91 -0.39
N GLN A 592 6.42 -29.94 -0.07
CA GLN A 592 6.16 -29.57 1.32
C GLN A 592 5.58 -30.74 2.13
N SER A 593 4.61 -31.48 1.57
CA SER A 593 4.00 -32.62 2.27
C SER A 593 4.98 -33.80 2.37
N ARG A 594 5.78 -34.06 1.32
CA ARG A 594 6.83 -35.08 1.33
C ARG A 594 7.92 -34.77 2.35
N TYR A 595 8.33 -33.51 2.45
CA TYR A 595 9.32 -33.05 3.42
C TYR A 595 8.80 -33.18 4.86
N ARG A 596 7.56 -32.76 5.14
CA ARG A 596 6.95 -32.97 6.47
C ARG A 596 6.85 -34.45 6.82
N ALA A 597 6.46 -35.30 5.85
CA ALA A 597 6.38 -36.74 6.07
C ALA A 597 7.76 -37.34 6.36
N SER A 598 8.82 -36.91 5.67
CA SER A 598 10.18 -37.40 5.95
C SER A 598 10.72 -36.94 7.30
N VAL A 599 10.39 -35.71 7.74
CA VAL A 599 10.73 -35.25 9.09
C VAL A 599 9.95 -36.01 10.16
N ALA A 600 8.66 -36.28 9.95
CA ALA A 600 7.86 -37.08 10.87
C ALA A 600 8.41 -38.52 11.00
N ASP A 601 8.84 -39.13 9.89
CA ASP A 601 9.50 -40.43 9.89
C ASP A 601 10.84 -40.42 10.65
N LEU A 602 11.64 -39.37 10.47
CA LEU A 602 12.87 -39.17 11.24
C LEU A 602 12.56 -39.06 12.74
N TRP A 603 11.58 -38.27 13.11
CA TRP A 603 11.19 -38.06 14.51
C TRP A 603 10.65 -39.33 15.18
N ARG A 604 9.86 -40.13 14.44
CA ARG A 604 9.38 -41.44 14.94
C ARG A 604 10.50 -42.42 15.25
N ARG A 605 11.64 -42.32 14.56
CA ARG A 605 12.80 -43.21 14.75
C ARG A 605 13.75 -42.74 15.86
N ARG A 606 13.49 -41.60 16.50
CA ARG A 606 14.45 -40.95 17.42
C ARG A 606 14.95 -41.82 18.57
N ASP A 607 14.15 -42.77 19.05
CA ASP A 607 14.56 -43.66 20.15
C ASP A 607 15.53 -44.76 19.70
N SER A 608 15.46 -45.17 18.43
CA SER A 608 16.34 -46.21 17.86
C SER A 608 17.49 -45.64 17.01
N ASP A 609 17.30 -44.46 16.43
CA ASP A 609 18.29 -43.72 15.64
C ASP A 609 18.17 -42.21 15.96
N PRO A 610 18.76 -41.75 17.09
CA PRO A 610 18.61 -40.38 17.54
C PRO A 610 19.29 -39.38 16.59
N PRO A 611 18.69 -38.21 16.31
CA PRO A 611 19.32 -37.19 15.48
C PRO A 611 20.66 -36.75 16.05
N ARG A 612 21.67 -36.65 15.19
CA ARG A 612 23.01 -36.20 15.59
C ARG A 612 23.02 -34.70 15.83
N PRO A 613 23.57 -34.20 16.95
CA PRO A 613 23.57 -32.77 17.23
C PRO A 613 24.43 -31.96 16.27
N VAL A 614 23.89 -30.86 15.75
CA VAL A 614 24.57 -29.92 14.86
C VAL A 614 25.02 -28.69 15.64
N ARG A 615 26.32 -28.37 15.56
CA ARG A 615 26.91 -27.19 16.20
C ARG A 615 27.00 -26.04 15.19
N VAL A 616 26.53 -24.86 15.59
CA VAL A 616 26.65 -23.63 14.81
C VAL A 616 27.19 -22.51 15.69
N THR A 617 27.72 -21.47 15.06
CA THR A 617 28.16 -20.23 15.71
C THR A 617 27.03 -19.20 15.61
N ALA A 618 26.48 -18.78 16.74
CA ALA A 618 25.47 -17.73 16.81
C ALA A 618 26.06 -16.36 16.47
N ASP A 619 25.22 -15.33 16.38
CA ASP A 619 25.64 -13.97 15.99
C ASP A 619 26.51 -13.27 17.03
N ASP A 620 26.38 -13.66 18.31
CA ASP A 620 27.25 -13.21 19.39
C ASP A 620 28.58 -13.97 19.48
N GLY A 621 28.84 -14.89 18.53
CA GLY A 621 30.02 -15.75 18.51
C GLY A 621 29.94 -16.97 19.43
N SER A 622 28.86 -17.14 20.19
CA SER A 622 28.65 -18.31 21.03
C SER A 622 28.37 -19.56 20.20
N ILE A 623 28.67 -20.74 20.75
CA ILE A 623 28.33 -22.01 20.08
C ILE A 623 26.93 -22.42 20.52
N ARG A 624 26.02 -22.53 19.55
CA ARG A 624 24.70 -23.14 19.75
C ARG A 624 24.70 -24.57 19.22
N VAL A 625 24.14 -25.47 20.01
CA VAL A 625 23.98 -26.89 19.64
C VAL A 625 22.50 -27.16 19.40
N TYR A 626 22.16 -27.64 18.21
CA TYR A 626 20.83 -28.13 17.87
C TYR A 626 20.83 -29.65 17.97
N THR A 627 19.98 -30.23 18.79
CA THR A 627 19.84 -31.68 18.97
C THR A 627 18.78 -32.29 18.06
N GLY A 628 17.87 -31.47 17.52
CA GLY A 628 16.70 -31.92 16.78
C GLY A 628 15.48 -32.17 17.66
N ASP A 629 15.63 -32.20 18.98
CA ASP A 629 14.49 -32.23 19.91
C ASP A 629 13.90 -30.81 20.07
N PRO A 630 12.61 -30.61 19.73
CA PRO A 630 12.00 -29.29 19.75
C PRO A 630 11.93 -28.64 21.15
N ARG A 631 11.87 -29.43 22.23
CA ARG A 631 11.89 -28.88 23.60
C ARG A 631 13.31 -28.50 23.99
N SER A 632 14.28 -29.40 23.80
CA SER A 632 15.68 -29.15 24.11
C SER A 632 16.28 -27.99 23.32
N ASP A 633 15.88 -27.81 22.06
CA ASP A 633 16.37 -26.73 21.19
C ASP A 633 15.65 -25.39 21.41
N GLY A 634 14.65 -25.34 22.29
CA GLY A 634 13.89 -24.13 22.64
C GLY A 634 12.89 -23.69 21.57
N PHE A 635 12.42 -24.61 20.71
CA PHE A 635 11.31 -24.34 19.80
C PHE A 635 9.96 -24.45 20.51
N ILE A 636 9.86 -25.32 21.51
CA ILE A 636 8.74 -25.45 22.44
C ILE A 636 9.21 -24.97 23.82
N THR A 637 8.62 -23.88 24.30
CA THR A 637 8.91 -23.26 25.60
C THR A 637 7.74 -23.37 26.58
N GLY A 638 6.55 -23.74 26.10
CA GLY A 638 5.38 -23.97 26.94
C GLY A 638 4.15 -24.48 26.17
N PRO A 639 2.95 -24.49 26.79
CA PRO A 639 1.76 -25.07 26.15
C PRO A 639 1.28 -24.33 24.89
N ARG A 640 1.69 -23.08 24.70
CA ARG A 640 1.26 -22.23 23.57
C ARG A 640 2.00 -22.54 22.26
N ASP A 641 3.23 -23.00 22.35
CA ASP A 641 4.07 -23.37 21.20
C ASP A 641 4.28 -24.88 21.09
N ASP A 642 3.79 -25.68 22.05
CA ASP A 642 3.82 -27.15 21.98
C ASP A 642 2.92 -27.68 20.86
N PHE A 643 3.55 -28.07 19.76
CA PHE A 643 2.91 -28.69 18.60
C PHE A 643 2.91 -30.22 18.65
N LEU A 644 3.30 -30.84 19.77
CA LEU A 644 3.35 -32.29 19.94
C LEU A 644 2.08 -32.80 20.65
N GLY A 645 1.59 -33.95 20.19
CA GLY A 645 0.39 -34.61 20.71
C GLY A 645 0.68 -35.70 21.74
N PRO A 646 -0.34 -36.50 22.13
CA PRO A 646 -0.24 -37.53 23.18
C PRO A 646 0.75 -38.69 22.94
N GLY A 647 1.43 -38.76 21.80
CA GLY A 647 2.49 -39.73 21.50
C GLY A 647 3.84 -39.06 21.28
N ASP A 648 3.99 -37.79 21.68
CA ASP A 648 5.15 -36.96 21.38
C ASP A 648 5.41 -36.83 19.87
N GLU A 649 4.37 -36.99 19.05
CA GLU A 649 4.39 -36.77 17.59
C GLU A 649 3.77 -35.41 17.25
N PRO A 650 4.21 -34.72 16.18
CA PRO A 650 3.57 -33.50 15.73
C PRO A 650 2.08 -33.70 15.42
N ILE A 651 1.22 -32.83 15.95
CA ILE A 651 -0.22 -32.84 15.62
C ILE A 651 -0.45 -32.43 14.16
N ALA A 652 -1.65 -32.69 13.63
CA ALA A 652 -2.00 -32.25 12.27
C ALA A 652 -1.89 -30.72 12.14
N VAL A 653 -1.31 -30.23 11.04
CA VAL A 653 -1.05 -28.78 10.85
C VAL A 653 -2.34 -27.96 10.87
N GLU A 654 -3.45 -28.57 10.45
CA GLU A 654 -4.79 -28.00 10.44
C GLU A 654 -5.34 -27.82 11.87
N ALA A 655 -4.85 -28.60 12.83
CA ALA A 655 -5.22 -28.52 14.25
C ALA A 655 -4.28 -27.60 15.05
N MET A 656 -3.15 -27.17 14.47
CA MET A 656 -2.21 -26.27 15.13
C MET A 656 -2.72 -24.81 15.14
N SER A 657 -2.61 -24.16 16.29
CA SER A 657 -2.72 -22.70 16.42
C SER A 657 -1.62 -21.97 15.64
N LEU A 658 -1.77 -20.66 15.46
CA LEU A 658 -0.76 -19.83 14.77
C LEU A 658 0.63 -19.94 15.44
N GLN A 659 0.68 -19.90 16.77
CA GLN A 659 1.92 -20.00 17.55
C GLN A 659 2.56 -21.39 17.41
N GLN A 660 1.77 -22.46 17.51
CA GLN A 660 2.23 -23.83 17.27
C GLN A 660 2.78 -24.00 15.84
N ARG A 661 2.11 -23.43 14.83
CA ARG A 661 2.60 -23.47 13.43
C ARG A 661 3.93 -22.74 13.27
N SER A 662 4.09 -21.58 13.92
CA SER A 662 5.35 -20.83 13.90
C SER A 662 6.49 -21.64 14.52
N ALA A 663 6.26 -22.21 15.70
CA ALA A 663 7.22 -23.08 16.37
C ALA A 663 7.56 -24.33 15.54
N TYR A 664 6.54 -24.97 14.97
CA TYR A 664 6.71 -26.13 14.11
C TYR A 664 7.49 -25.80 12.83
N ALA A 665 7.21 -24.66 12.18
CA ALA A 665 7.96 -24.21 11.01
C ALA A 665 9.45 -23.96 11.32
N ARG A 666 9.74 -23.35 12.49
CA ARG A 666 11.13 -23.15 12.95
C ARG A 666 11.83 -24.47 13.24
N TRP A 667 11.13 -25.43 13.84
CA TRP A 667 11.67 -26.77 14.09
C TRP A 667 11.94 -27.55 12.79
N LEU A 668 11.03 -27.50 11.82
CA LEU A 668 11.25 -28.07 10.49
C LEU A 668 12.51 -27.50 9.82
N ALA A 669 12.80 -26.21 10.03
CA ALA A 669 14.01 -25.56 9.52
C ALA A 669 15.26 -25.73 10.42
N SER A 670 15.18 -26.50 11.52
CA SER A 670 16.30 -26.71 12.43
C SER A 670 17.50 -27.34 11.70
N PRO A 671 18.74 -26.84 11.90
CA PRO A 671 19.92 -27.42 11.28
C PRO A 671 20.07 -28.92 11.54
N ALA A 672 19.71 -29.38 12.74
CA ALA A 672 19.76 -30.80 13.10
C ALA A 672 18.70 -31.63 12.37
N ILE A 673 17.48 -31.11 12.23
CA ILE A 673 16.40 -31.79 11.49
C ILE A 673 16.75 -31.89 10.00
N VAL A 674 17.24 -30.81 9.40
CA VAL A 674 17.61 -30.80 7.98
C VAL A 674 18.81 -31.71 7.71
N ALA A 675 19.87 -31.63 8.52
CA ALA A 675 21.10 -32.38 8.27
C ALA A 675 20.95 -33.89 8.47
N ASN A 676 20.08 -34.33 9.40
CA ASN A 676 19.87 -35.76 9.69
C ASN A 676 18.80 -36.41 8.79
N ASN A 677 18.11 -35.65 7.93
CA ASN A 677 17.05 -36.20 7.07
C ASN A 677 17.64 -36.99 5.87
N ASP A 678 17.79 -38.29 6.06
CA ASP A 678 18.29 -39.26 5.07
C ASP A 678 17.44 -39.34 3.79
N ARG A 679 16.17 -38.98 3.87
CA ARG A 679 15.22 -39.00 2.76
C ARG A 679 15.11 -37.66 2.04
N LEU A 680 15.88 -36.65 2.44
CA LEU A 680 15.74 -35.28 1.93
C LEU A 680 15.91 -35.21 0.40
N SER A 681 16.89 -35.88 -0.17
CA SER A 681 17.08 -35.96 -1.63
C SER A 681 15.88 -36.58 -2.35
N SER A 682 15.23 -37.59 -1.76
CA SER A 682 14.02 -38.20 -2.34
C SER A 682 12.76 -37.34 -2.14
N ALA A 683 12.68 -36.62 -1.03
CA ALA A 683 11.56 -35.74 -0.70
C ALA A 683 11.56 -34.46 -1.56
N LEU A 684 12.76 -33.95 -1.87
CA LEU A 684 12.98 -32.69 -2.60
C LEU A 684 13.32 -32.89 -4.09
N GLY A 685 13.50 -34.13 -4.55
CA GLY A 685 13.53 -34.45 -5.98
C GLY A 685 14.90 -34.57 -6.66
N GLY A 686 15.97 -34.85 -5.91
CA GLY A 686 17.35 -34.85 -6.40
C GLY A 686 17.96 -33.46 -6.27
N LEU A 687 18.92 -33.31 -5.37
CA LEU A 687 19.70 -32.09 -5.23
C LEU A 687 20.72 -32.03 -6.39
N PRO A 688 20.99 -30.85 -6.97
CA PRO A 688 22.10 -30.67 -7.90
C PRO A 688 23.41 -31.19 -7.28
N ALA A 689 24.26 -31.81 -8.10
CA ALA A 689 25.50 -32.47 -7.67
C ALA A 689 26.47 -31.51 -6.95
N ASP A 690 26.27 -30.21 -7.13
CA ASP A 690 26.95 -29.05 -6.57
C ASP A 690 26.56 -28.74 -5.09
N VAL A 691 25.61 -29.48 -4.49
CA VAL A 691 25.29 -29.45 -3.06
C VAL A 691 26.07 -30.51 -2.26
N ALA A 692 27.21 -30.96 -2.80
CA ALA A 692 28.15 -31.81 -2.07
C ALA A 692 28.75 -31.07 -0.86
N PRO A 693 29.04 -31.76 0.25
CA PRO A 693 29.64 -31.17 1.44
C PRO A 693 30.97 -30.47 1.07
N GLY A 694 31.10 -29.18 1.43
CA GLY A 694 32.32 -28.39 1.23
C GLY A 694 32.22 -27.21 0.26
N TRP A 695 31.10 -27.00 -0.43
CA TRP A 695 30.92 -25.83 -1.30
C TRP A 695 30.34 -24.62 -0.57
N GLY A 696 31.04 -23.49 -0.68
CA GLY A 696 30.52 -22.15 -0.39
C GLY A 696 30.81 -21.22 -1.56
N PRO A 697 29.93 -20.26 -1.89
CA PRO A 697 30.19 -19.33 -2.97
C PRO A 697 31.49 -18.55 -2.68
N GLY A 698 32.25 -18.19 -3.71
CA GLY A 698 33.60 -17.63 -3.56
C GLY A 698 33.69 -16.34 -2.73
N TRP A 699 32.58 -15.63 -2.52
CA TRP A 699 32.49 -14.47 -1.62
C TRP A 699 32.34 -14.82 -0.13
N ALA A 700 32.06 -16.10 0.19
CA ALA A 700 31.88 -16.61 1.55
C ALA A 700 33.09 -17.45 2.04
N GLN A 701 34.11 -17.63 1.21
CA GLN A 701 35.39 -18.20 1.66
C GLN A 701 36.17 -17.12 2.41
N PRO A 702 36.74 -17.40 3.61
CA PRO A 702 37.70 -16.50 4.21
C PRO A 702 38.84 -16.25 3.21
N PRO A 703 39.41 -15.04 3.13
CA PRO A 703 40.57 -14.79 2.27
C PRO A 703 41.62 -15.86 2.57
N ALA A 704 42.08 -16.54 1.53
CA ALA A 704 43.10 -17.58 1.68
C ALA A 704 44.25 -16.98 2.50
N ALA A 705 44.59 -17.63 3.62
CA ALA A 705 45.72 -17.22 4.42
C ALA A 705 46.93 -17.11 3.49
N GLU A 706 47.53 -15.92 3.41
CA GLU A 706 48.73 -15.69 2.61
C GLU A 706 49.76 -16.76 2.98
N ASP A 707 50.22 -17.51 1.97
CA ASP A 707 51.30 -18.48 2.14
C ASP A 707 52.49 -17.77 2.81
N PRO A 708 53.07 -18.33 3.90
CA PRO A 708 54.30 -17.79 4.44
C PRO A 708 55.39 -17.88 3.37
N ALA A 709 55.94 -16.73 3.01
CA ALA A 709 56.95 -16.60 1.96
C ALA A 709 58.04 -17.67 2.06
N PRO A 710 58.46 -18.28 0.94
CA PRO A 710 59.53 -19.26 0.94
C PRO A 710 60.83 -18.59 1.43
N ARG A 711 61.50 -19.24 2.38
CA ARG A 711 62.80 -18.82 2.92
C ARG A 711 63.92 -18.98 1.92
#